data_AF-A0A932G460-F1
#
_entry.id   AF-A0A932G460-F1
#
_cell.length_a   1.000
_cell.length_b   1.000
_cell.length_c   1.000
_cell.angle_alpha   90.00
_cell.angle_beta   90.00
_cell.angle_gamma   90.00
#
_symmetry.space_group_name_H-M   'P 1'
#
loop_
_entity.id
_entity.type
_entity.pdbx_description
1 polymer ?
#
loop_
_entity_poly.entity_id
_entity_poly.type
_entity_poly.pdbx_seq_one_letter_code
_entity_poly.pdbx_strand_id
1 'polypeptide(L)'
;MRHVVMIAAALVLAPRPAEAARLRVALVLDGSQSMRTQDPGYLARVAAKLFVDLAGPDDVIGIYEFGANARSHGSATGAEKERLFSAIDAVSRDEWCTDWAEGLDAALAHFDGPRPQGERRLMLLLTDGLYDPDRSEASYYTSDGGRAAFERATERVRDFAAHPCSQATSALASQVEGAFVGRIRRILAGPARERGVSIYTVGFGTDLGRESEAARRSRELLAEIARSTGGGALVARSGADLPAFFASIFAALVGAPVEPPVRFGDAGAIRIHRGARSVSVVVPTSDRELRLELDGARVTRARDDYHEPAGKPPEGYRFLQVDRPSPGTVTLRRASGDDAPLSAWVIQDLGLRLGLVAPEGVVPEGTAFAPSAGLVSASGETVPLSPEFLRNVTIEVECDGRKEARTLVGAERVSLECGVLAPGVHRIAARARHAAGFLSVDEVARDVEVVRQIAISIGGAPLAFRTKAVPGFHAQTTAAVRSGALPIQQRFRVDWTGISNVADLEVGPSEVALEPTKGSFLLSARLRDHESLRDVSRDYRGQVQITPLEPRLYAGEAAWSVPVEGHLDAWTLWDYWELYRTRILVGLGILLAVLWIVGRLAAAAFGAKHKLYYHRPDETEAAASSVRLARSKSFLPFRSARHPIGGDGKPRSARRHCVLVATRRGFRIVPDESHVVEKLEAGGEEERRQPFDGRLETRYRTGDFVFWVSRE
;
A
#
# COMPACT_ATOMS: atom_id res chain seq x y z
N MET A 1 -30.95 10.03 29.46
CA MET A 1 -30.20 10.73 28.41
C MET A 1 -28.96 9.91 28.07
N ARG A 2 -28.92 9.28 26.89
CA ARG A 2 -27.77 8.50 26.41
C ARG A 2 -26.91 9.44 25.55
N HIS A 3 -25.71 9.76 26.01
CA HIS A 3 -24.75 10.52 25.21
C HIS A 3 -24.12 9.58 24.17
N VAL A 4 -24.46 9.82 22.90
CA VAL A 4 -23.80 9.21 21.74
C VAL A 4 -22.50 9.97 21.52
N VAL A 5 -21.37 9.32 21.75
CA VAL A 5 -20.04 9.83 21.38
C VAL A 5 -19.87 9.57 19.89
N MET A 6 -19.98 10.62 19.08
CA MET A 6 -19.62 10.62 17.67
C MET A 6 -18.09 10.65 17.55
N ILE A 7 -17.51 9.49 17.26
CA ILE A 7 -16.12 9.39 16.80
C ILE A 7 -16.14 9.79 15.31
N ALA A 8 -15.73 11.03 15.01
CA ALA A 8 -15.44 11.46 13.66
C ALA A 8 -14.14 10.76 13.20
N ALA A 9 -14.28 9.61 12.54
CA ALA A 9 -13.18 9.01 11.82
C ALA A 9 -12.82 9.95 10.67
N ALA A 10 -11.72 10.69 10.81
CA ALA A 10 -11.08 11.40 9.71
C ALA A 10 -10.62 10.34 8.71
N LEU A 11 -11.47 10.06 7.72
CA LEU A 11 -11.14 9.21 6.60
C LEU A 11 -10.01 9.91 5.85
N VAL A 12 -8.77 9.48 6.07
CA VAL A 12 -7.62 9.89 5.26
C VAL A 12 -7.89 9.35 3.86
N LEU A 13 -8.54 10.18 3.04
CA LEU A 13 -8.65 9.96 1.61
C LEU A 13 -7.23 9.96 1.07
N ALA A 14 -6.67 8.76 0.87
CA ALA A 14 -5.45 8.63 0.09
C ALA A 14 -5.65 9.42 -1.21
N PRO A 15 -4.72 10.30 -1.59
CA PRO A 15 -4.86 11.08 -2.80
C PRO A 15 -5.15 10.11 -3.94
N ARG A 16 -6.25 10.35 -4.68
CA ARG A 16 -6.55 9.57 -5.88
C ARG A 16 -5.28 9.56 -6.73
N PRO A 17 -4.82 8.39 -7.22
CA PRO A 17 -3.68 8.37 -8.12
C PRO A 17 -4.01 9.30 -9.26
N ALA A 18 -3.18 10.34 -9.43
CA ALA A 18 -3.35 11.32 -10.50
C ALA A 18 -3.45 10.54 -11.82
N GLU A 19 -4.62 10.63 -12.46
CA GLU A 19 -4.87 10.03 -13.76
C GLU A 19 -3.77 10.51 -14.71
N ALA A 20 -3.16 9.60 -15.47
CA ALA A 20 -2.03 9.96 -16.32
C ALA A 20 -2.47 11.06 -17.29
N ALA A 21 -1.74 12.18 -17.31
CA ALA A 21 -2.06 13.35 -18.11
C ALA A 21 -2.09 12.99 -19.60
N ARG A 22 -3.29 12.76 -20.16
CA ARG A 22 -3.48 12.44 -21.58
C ARG A 22 -3.06 13.60 -22.49
N LEU A 23 -2.49 13.29 -23.64
CA LEU A 23 -2.20 14.24 -24.71
C LEU A 23 -3.38 14.29 -25.69
N ARG A 24 -3.72 15.50 -26.13
CA ARG A 24 -4.54 15.72 -27.32
C ARG A 24 -3.68 16.49 -28.31
N VAL A 25 -3.47 15.94 -29.50
CA VAL A 25 -2.48 16.42 -30.45
C VAL A 25 -3.08 16.58 -31.84
N ALA A 26 -2.79 17.70 -32.50
CA ALA A 26 -3.02 17.85 -33.93
C ALA A 26 -1.67 17.87 -34.65
N LEU A 27 -1.42 16.89 -35.52
CA LEU A 27 -0.27 16.87 -36.43
C LEU A 27 -0.71 17.55 -37.73
N VAL A 28 -0.09 18.69 -38.05
CA VAL A 28 -0.43 19.54 -39.19
C VAL A 28 0.74 19.46 -40.18
N LEU A 29 0.53 18.74 -41.27
CA LEU A 29 1.58 18.29 -42.20
C LEU A 29 1.45 18.99 -43.55
N ASP A 30 2.57 19.48 -44.06
CA ASP A 30 2.63 20.16 -45.35
C ASP A 30 2.43 19.19 -46.52
N GLY A 31 1.39 19.44 -47.32
CA GLY A 31 1.04 18.70 -48.51
C GLY A 31 1.46 19.40 -49.81
N SER A 32 2.26 20.46 -49.73
CA SER A 32 2.67 21.24 -50.89
C SER A 32 3.62 20.48 -51.82
N GLN A 33 3.68 20.90 -53.08
CA GLN A 33 4.49 20.27 -54.12
C GLN A 33 5.99 20.41 -53.87
N SER A 34 6.45 21.46 -53.16
CA SER A 34 7.86 21.62 -52.76
C SER A 34 8.36 20.46 -51.91
N MET A 35 7.47 19.83 -51.13
CA MET A 35 7.79 18.66 -50.32
C MET A 35 8.26 17.46 -51.16
N ARG A 36 7.94 17.39 -52.45
CA ARG A 36 8.49 16.36 -53.35
C ARG A 36 10.00 16.50 -53.52
N THR A 37 10.50 17.74 -53.45
CA THR A 37 11.92 18.06 -53.60
C THR A 37 12.63 18.15 -52.25
N GLN A 38 12.01 18.78 -51.25
CA GLN A 38 12.62 18.97 -49.93
C GLN A 38 12.53 17.71 -49.05
N ASP A 39 11.47 16.90 -49.22
CA ASP A 39 11.27 15.65 -48.52
C ASP A 39 11.03 14.46 -49.46
N PRO A 40 11.99 14.13 -50.35
CA PRO A 40 11.78 13.09 -51.35
C PRO A 40 11.52 11.71 -50.72
N GLY A 41 11.98 11.48 -49.49
CA GLY A 41 11.87 10.23 -48.75
C GLY A 41 10.66 10.13 -47.80
N TYR A 42 9.77 11.12 -47.77
CA TYR A 42 8.62 11.17 -46.84
C TYR A 42 9.03 11.12 -45.35
N LEU A 43 10.16 11.72 -45.00
CA LEU A 43 10.69 11.79 -43.64
C LEU A 43 9.76 12.59 -42.71
N ALA A 44 8.95 13.50 -43.26
CA ALA A 44 7.85 14.14 -42.56
C ALA A 44 6.83 13.12 -42.03
N ARG A 45 6.44 12.16 -42.87
CA ARG A 45 5.53 11.08 -42.48
C ARG A 45 6.18 10.14 -41.48
N VAL A 46 7.45 9.79 -41.69
CA VAL A 46 8.24 8.98 -40.75
C VAL A 46 8.27 9.63 -39.36
N ALA A 47 8.53 10.94 -39.28
CA ALA A 47 8.57 11.67 -38.02
C ALA A 47 7.18 11.76 -37.35
N ALA A 48 6.12 11.98 -38.13
CA ALA A 48 4.74 11.94 -37.64
C ALA A 48 4.37 10.56 -37.07
N LYS A 49 4.84 9.48 -37.70
CA LYS A 49 4.62 8.10 -37.22
C LYS A 49 5.43 7.79 -35.96
N LEU A 50 6.65 8.30 -35.85
CA LEU A 50 7.42 8.26 -34.61
C LEU A 50 6.64 8.92 -33.46
N PHE A 51 5.99 10.06 -33.72
CA PHE A 51 5.14 10.73 -32.72
C PHE A 51 4.00 9.82 -32.23
N VAL A 52 3.29 9.19 -33.17
CA VAL A 52 2.23 8.23 -32.87
C VAL A 52 2.77 7.02 -32.10
N ASP A 53 3.99 6.58 -32.39
CA ASP A 53 4.60 5.47 -31.67
C ASP A 53 4.94 5.81 -30.22
N LEU A 54 5.42 7.04 -29.99
CA LEU A 54 5.73 7.60 -28.67
C LEU A 54 4.47 7.83 -27.83
N ALA A 55 3.33 8.09 -28.47
CA ALA A 55 2.06 8.34 -27.78
C ALA A 55 1.61 7.18 -26.87
N GLY A 56 1.00 7.56 -25.75
CA GLY A 56 0.29 6.68 -24.85
C GLY A 56 -1.03 6.19 -25.48
N PRO A 57 -1.60 5.09 -24.99
CA PRO A 57 -2.83 4.50 -25.55
C PRO A 57 -4.04 5.44 -25.48
N ASP A 58 -4.11 6.30 -24.46
CA ASP A 58 -5.22 7.22 -24.20
C ASP A 58 -5.03 8.60 -24.85
N ASP A 59 -3.88 8.84 -25.49
CA ASP A 59 -3.62 10.08 -26.19
C ASP A 59 -4.51 10.16 -27.44
N VAL A 60 -5.05 11.33 -27.74
CA VAL A 60 -5.91 11.56 -28.92
C VAL A 60 -5.10 12.33 -29.95
N ILE A 61 -4.99 11.80 -31.17
CA ILE A 61 -4.21 12.41 -32.25
C ILE A 61 -5.12 12.67 -33.44
N GLY A 62 -5.10 13.88 -33.97
CA GLY A 62 -5.71 14.27 -35.24
C GLY A 62 -4.64 14.54 -36.30
N ILE A 63 -4.87 14.10 -37.53
CA ILE A 63 -3.97 14.29 -38.66
C ILE A 63 -4.59 15.29 -39.63
N TYR A 64 -3.85 16.35 -39.95
CA TYR A 64 -4.25 17.44 -40.82
C TYR A 64 -3.19 17.65 -41.90
N GLU A 65 -3.64 17.84 -43.12
CA GLU A 65 -2.83 18.27 -44.26
C GLU A 65 -3.18 19.71 -44.59
N PHE A 66 -2.20 20.49 -45.04
CA PHE A 66 -2.43 21.82 -45.58
C PHE A 66 -1.64 22.02 -46.88
N GLY A 67 -2.18 22.88 -47.74
CA GLY A 67 -1.61 23.19 -49.05
C GLY A 67 -2.29 24.42 -49.63
N ALA A 68 -3.07 24.27 -50.69
CA ALA A 68 -4.02 25.31 -51.10
C ALA A 68 -5.28 25.35 -50.23
N ASN A 69 -5.64 24.21 -49.63
CA ASN A 69 -6.71 24.09 -48.65
C ASN A 69 -6.26 23.21 -47.49
N ALA A 70 -6.93 23.28 -46.35
CA ALA A 70 -6.73 22.36 -45.23
C ALA A 70 -7.65 21.13 -45.33
N ARG A 71 -7.11 19.95 -45.02
CA ARG A 71 -7.87 18.68 -44.99
C ARG A 71 -7.60 17.91 -43.71
N SER A 72 -8.66 17.44 -43.05
CA SER A 72 -8.52 16.45 -41.98
C SER A 72 -8.50 15.03 -42.55
N HIS A 73 -7.49 14.25 -42.18
CA HIS A 73 -7.40 12.81 -42.49
C HIS A 73 -8.02 11.94 -41.39
N GLY A 74 -8.55 12.57 -40.35
CA GLY A 74 -9.23 11.92 -39.24
C GLY A 74 -8.49 12.04 -37.91
N SER A 75 -9.09 11.47 -36.88
CA SER A 75 -8.53 11.40 -35.53
C SER A 75 -8.83 10.04 -34.90
N ALA A 76 -7.91 9.57 -34.07
CA ALA A 76 -8.01 8.33 -33.33
C ALA A 76 -7.20 8.41 -32.03
N THR A 77 -7.33 7.41 -31.15
CA THR A 77 -6.49 7.30 -29.96
C THR A 77 -5.13 6.68 -30.29
N GLY A 78 -4.14 6.84 -29.40
CA GLY A 78 -2.82 6.21 -29.53
C GLY A 78 -2.86 4.68 -29.41
N ALA A 79 -3.99 4.10 -28.97
CA ALA A 79 -4.25 2.67 -29.08
C ALA A 79 -4.59 2.23 -30.52
N GLU A 80 -5.16 3.13 -31.33
CA GLU A 80 -5.56 2.89 -32.72
C GLU A 80 -4.44 3.26 -33.72
N LYS A 81 -3.20 2.84 -33.45
CA LYS A 81 -2.00 3.27 -34.22
C LYS A 81 -2.12 3.08 -35.73
N GLU A 82 -2.62 1.92 -36.18
CA GLU A 82 -2.74 1.61 -37.61
C GLU A 82 -3.67 2.57 -38.35
N ARG A 83 -4.71 3.08 -37.67
CA ARG A 83 -5.61 4.09 -38.22
C ARG A 83 -4.91 5.43 -38.38
N LEU A 84 -4.13 5.84 -37.37
CA LEU A 84 -3.32 7.07 -37.43
C LEU A 84 -2.24 6.98 -38.51
N PHE A 85 -1.58 5.83 -38.65
CA PHE A 85 -0.59 5.62 -39.70
C PHE A 85 -1.20 5.69 -41.10
N SER A 86 -2.35 5.05 -41.30
CA SER A 86 -3.10 5.13 -42.56
C SER A 86 -3.49 6.58 -42.89
N ALA A 87 -3.89 7.36 -41.87
CA ALA A 87 -4.19 8.78 -42.04
C ALA A 87 -2.94 9.61 -42.40
N ILE A 88 -1.77 9.29 -41.84
CA ILE A 88 -0.50 9.94 -42.21
C ILE A 88 -0.08 9.58 -43.65
N ASP A 89 -0.28 8.32 -44.08
CA ASP A 89 0.04 7.88 -45.44
C ASP A 89 -0.82 8.56 -46.51
N ALA A 90 -2.02 9.02 -46.12
CA ALA A 90 -2.96 9.72 -46.98
C ALA A 90 -2.59 11.19 -47.25
N VAL A 91 -1.68 11.80 -46.49
CA VAL A 91 -1.24 13.19 -46.69
C VAL A 91 -0.48 13.31 -48.00
N SER A 92 -0.99 14.06 -48.98
CA SER A 92 -0.40 14.16 -50.31
C SER A 92 0.83 15.08 -50.37
N ARG A 93 1.44 15.23 -51.56
CA ARG A 93 2.47 16.26 -51.85
C ARG A 93 2.15 16.93 -53.19
N ASP A 94 0.87 17.15 -53.41
CA ASP A 94 0.30 17.46 -54.72
C ASP A 94 -0.35 18.85 -54.74
N GLU A 95 -0.37 19.53 -53.58
CA GLU A 95 -0.94 20.86 -53.43
C GLU A 95 0.03 21.93 -53.96
N TRP A 96 -0.51 22.94 -54.65
CA TRP A 96 0.32 23.93 -55.33
C TRP A 96 0.80 25.08 -54.43
N CYS A 97 0.14 25.27 -53.28
CA CYS A 97 0.31 26.38 -52.35
C CYS A 97 0.74 25.88 -50.97
N THR A 98 1.16 26.82 -50.12
CA THR A 98 1.58 26.58 -48.73
C THR A 98 0.83 27.54 -47.79
N ASP A 99 -0.47 27.30 -47.58
CA ASP A 99 -1.28 28.02 -46.61
C ASP A 99 -1.33 27.28 -45.26
N TRP A 100 -0.26 27.41 -44.48
CA TRP A 100 -0.25 26.87 -43.13
C TRP A 100 -1.23 27.59 -42.18
N ALA A 101 -1.77 28.77 -42.52
CA ALA A 101 -2.72 29.45 -41.65
C ALA A 101 -4.07 28.72 -41.65
N GLU A 102 -4.54 28.29 -42.83
CA GLU A 102 -5.73 27.46 -42.96
C GLU A 102 -5.53 26.08 -42.30
N GLY A 103 -4.34 25.50 -42.45
CA GLY A 103 -3.97 24.25 -41.77
C GLY A 103 -4.07 24.34 -40.25
N LEU A 104 -3.55 25.43 -39.67
CA LEU A 104 -3.62 25.69 -38.23
C LEU A 104 -5.07 25.95 -37.79
N ASP A 105 -5.87 26.69 -38.56
CA ASP A 105 -7.28 26.96 -38.24
C ASP A 105 -8.14 25.69 -38.25
N ALA A 106 -8.02 24.87 -39.30
CA ALA A 106 -8.70 23.59 -39.39
C ALA A 106 -8.33 22.65 -38.23
N ALA A 107 -7.05 22.66 -37.83
CA ALA A 107 -6.57 21.86 -36.71
C ALA A 107 -7.05 22.38 -35.34
N LEU A 108 -7.41 23.66 -35.20
CA LEU A 108 -7.93 24.20 -33.94
C LEU A 108 -9.27 23.58 -33.54
N ALA A 109 -10.11 23.22 -34.51
CA ALA A 109 -11.37 22.51 -34.27
C ALA A 109 -11.16 21.17 -33.55
N HIS A 110 -9.98 20.56 -33.65
CA HIS A 110 -9.62 19.34 -32.92
C HIS A 110 -9.71 19.47 -31.39
N PHE A 111 -9.57 20.70 -30.89
CA PHE A 111 -9.51 21.03 -29.47
C PHE A 111 -10.80 21.64 -28.93
N ASP A 112 -11.85 21.68 -29.74
CA ASP A 112 -13.16 22.14 -29.29
C ASP A 112 -13.76 21.18 -28.24
N GLY A 113 -14.56 21.76 -27.35
CA GLY A 113 -15.19 21.03 -26.24
C GLY A 113 -14.40 21.07 -24.93
N PRO A 114 -14.99 20.50 -23.86
CA PRO A 114 -14.44 20.56 -22.52
C PRO A 114 -13.06 19.89 -22.46
N ARG A 115 -12.15 20.50 -21.71
CA ARG A 115 -10.81 19.98 -21.43
C ARG A 115 -10.86 19.17 -20.14
N PRO A 116 -10.67 17.84 -20.18
CA PRO A 116 -10.59 17.07 -18.93
C PRO A 116 -9.39 17.49 -18.10
N GLN A 117 -9.50 17.28 -16.79
CA GLN A 117 -8.42 17.60 -15.86
C GLN A 117 -7.15 16.84 -16.26
N GLY A 118 -6.03 17.56 -16.30
CA GLY A 118 -4.74 16.99 -16.71
C GLY A 118 -4.54 16.80 -18.21
N GLU A 119 -5.56 16.99 -19.08
CA GLU A 119 -5.35 16.93 -20.54
C GLU A 119 -4.38 18.02 -20.99
N ARG A 120 -3.37 17.66 -21.78
CA ARG A 120 -2.44 18.59 -22.43
C ARG A 120 -2.77 18.68 -23.91
N ARG A 121 -2.82 19.90 -24.46
CA ARG A 121 -3.23 20.15 -25.85
C ARG A 121 -2.07 20.74 -26.65
N LEU A 122 -1.77 20.11 -27.78
CA LEU A 122 -0.62 20.42 -28.61
C LEU A 122 -1.01 20.45 -30.08
N MET A 123 -0.50 21.42 -30.81
CA MET A 123 -0.49 21.41 -32.26
C MET A 123 0.96 21.37 -32.75
N LEU A 124 1.29 20.45 -33.64
CA LEU A 124 2.61 20.31 -34.23
C LEU A 124 2.52 20.54 -35.73
N LEU A 125 2.98 21.71 -36.18
CA LEU A 125 3.06 22.10 -37.58
C LEU A 125 4.42 21.69 -38.14
N LEU A 126 4.41 21.01 -39.28
CA LEU A 126 5.61 20.65 -40.04
C LEU A 126 5.49 21.25 -41.44
N THR A 127 6.49 22.03 -41.87
CA THR A 127 6.51 22.72 -43.17
C THR A 127 7.91 22.83 -43.74
N ASP A 128 8.03 22.78 -45.07
CA ASP A 128 9.28 23.05 -45.78
C ASP A 128 9.37 24.47 -46.38
N GLY A 129 8.24 25.16 -46.39
CA GLY A 129 7.99 26.26 -47.31
C GLY A 129 7.87 27.64 -46.69
N LEU A 130 7.97 28.64 -47.55
CA LEU A 130 7.52 30.00 -47.28
C LEU A 130 5.99 30.01 -47.20
N TYR A 131 5.42 30.96 -46.47
CA TYR A 131 3.97 31.18 -46.53
C TYR A 131 3.58 31.67 -47.94
N ASP A 132 2.80 30.88 -48.69
CA ASP A 132 2.33 31.20 -50.04
C ASP A 132 0.88 30.71 -50.23
N PRO A 133 -0.12 31.47 -49.75
CA PRO A 133 -1.53 31.12 -49.85
C PRO A 133 -2.07 31.34 -51.27
N ASP A 134 -3.21 30.71 -51.60
CA ASP A 134 -3.90 30.97 -52.86
C ASP A 134 -4.25 32.47 -53.00
N ARG A 135 -4.00 33.04 -54.18
CA ARG A 135 -4.27 34.45 -54.49
C ARG A 135 -5.72 34.86 -54.28
N SER A 136 -6.68 33.94 -54.47
CA SER A 136 -8.12 34.21 -54.27
C SER A 136 -8.49 34.32 -52.79
N GLU A 137 -7.87 33.51 -51.94
CA GLU A 137 -7.99 33.47 -50.47
C GLU A 137 -7.20 34.61 -49.79
N ALA A 138 -6.08 35.05 -50.36
CA ALA A 138 -5.33 36.22 -49.84
C ALA A 138 -6.20 37.49 -49.74
N SER A 139 -7.27 37.58 -50.55
CA SER A 139 -8.27 38.64 -50.48
C SER A 139 -9.17 38.57 -49.23
N TYR A 140 -9.40 37.37 -48.69
CA TYR A 140 -10.17 37.12 -47.46
C TYR A 140 -9.46 37.67 -46.21
N TYR A 141 -8.12 37.60 -46.17
CA TYR A 141 -7.32 38.13 -45.07
C TYR A 141 -7.09 39.66 -45.11
N THR A 142 -7.63 40.40 -46.09
CA THR A 142 -7.33 41.84 -46.31
C THR A 142 -8.50 42.83 -46.21
N SER A 143 -9.71 42.40 -45.86
CA SER A 143 -10.84 43.29 -45.49
C SER A 143 -10.55 43.98 -44.15
N ASP A 144 -10.30 45.28 -43.97
CA ASP A 144 -10.96 46.48 -44.54
C ASP A 144 -9.97 47.59 -44.95
N GLY A 145 -8.72 47.25 -45.29
CA GLY A 145 -7.72 48.26 -45.70
C GLY A 145 -6.72 47.80 -46.77
N GLY A 146 -6.59 46.50 -47.00
CA GLY A 146 -5.62 45.93 -47.93
C GLY A 146 -6.11 45.80 -49.37
N ARG A 147 -7.43 45.81 -49.60
CA ARG A 147 -8.04 45.56 -50.91
C ARG A 147 -7.57 46.53 -52.01
N ALA A 148 -7.49 47.83 -51.72
CA ALA A 148 -7.01 48.83 -52.66
C ALA A 148 -5.48 48.81 -52.90
N ALA A 149 -4.70 48.24 -51.98
CA ALA A 149 -3.27 48.01 -52.17
C ALA A 149 -3.01 46.71 -52.96
N PHE A 150 -3.81 45.68 -52.70
CA PHE A 150 -3.80 44.40 -53.40
C PHE A 150 -4.22 44.55 -54.87
N GLU A 151 -5.30 45.30 -55.15
CA GLU A 151 -5.77 45.59 -56.52
C GLU A 151 -4.73 46.39 -57.34
N ARG A 152 -4.00 47.33 -56.71
CA ARG A 152 -2.92 48.10 -57.39
C ARG A 152 -1.66 47.28 -57.67
N ALA A 153 -1.40 46.25 -56.89
CA ALA A 153 -0.24 45.38 -57.06
C ALA A 153 -0.51 44.24 -58.05
N THR A 154 -1.75 43.73 -58.09
CA THR A 154 -2.19 42.70 -59.07
C THR A 154 -2.25 43.22 -60.50
N GLU A 155 -2.49 44.52 -60.70
CA GLU A 155 -2.48 45.14 -62.04
C GLU A 155 -1.10 45.10 -62.74
N ARG A 156 -0.01 44.96 -61.97
CA ARG A 156 1.37 44.80 -62.51
C ARG A 156 1.76 43.35 -62.82
N VAL A 157 0.93 42.36 -62.46
CA VAL A 157 1.29 40.93 -62.52
C VAL A 157 0.39 40.16 -63.50
N ARG A 158 -0.36 40.86 -64.37
CA ARG A 158 -1.30 40.27 -65.34
C ARG A 158 -0.67 39.27 -66.32
N ASP A 159 0.65 39.29 -66.53
CA ASP A 159 1.35 38.35 -67.41
C ASP A 159 1.72 37.00 -66.74
N PHE A 160 1.49 36.83 -65.44
CA PHE A 160 1.83 35.61 -64.69
C PHE A 160 0.63 34.65 -64.44
N ALA A 161 -0.49 34.84 -65.14
CA ALA A 161 -1.78 34.20 -64.90
C ALA A 161 -1.85 32.67 -65.12
N ALA A 162 -0.72 31.99 -65.34
CA ALA A 162 -0.68 30.54 -65.54
C ALA A 162 -0.46 29.73 -64.25
N HIS A 163 -0.17 30.36 -63.10
CA HIS A 163 0.07 29.65 -61.83
C HIS A 163 -0.74 30.28 -60.68
N PRO A 164 -1.69 29.54 -60.05
CA PRO A 164 -2.57 30.07 -59.00
C PRO A 164 -1.81 30.46 -57.71
N CYS A 165 -0.68 29.81 -57.44
CA CYS A 165 0.28 30.15 -56.39
C CYS A 165 1.49 30.78 -57.07
N SER A 166 1.75 32.07 -56.82
CA SER A 166 2.90 32.74 -57.43
C SER A 166 3.70 33.42 -56.34
N GLN A 167 5.01 33.30 -56.43
CA GLN A 167 6.00 34.02 -55.62
C GLN A 167 5.88 35.56 -55.63
N ALA A 168 4.93 36.14 -56.39
CA ALA A 168 4.56 37.55 -56.38
C ALA A 168 3.97 38.03 -55.03
N THR A 169 3.56 37.12 -54.14
CA THR A 169 3.21 37.43 -52.75
C THR A 169 4.40 37.96 -51.95
N SER A 170 5.66 37.62 -52.31
CA SER A 170 6.85 38.14 -51.60
C SER A 170 7.02 39.67 -51.73
N ALA A 171 6.58 40.26 -52.84
CA ALA A 171 6.62 41.71 -53.06
C ALA A 171 5.41 42.46 -52.46
N LEU A 172 4.25 41.80 -52.31
CA LEU A 172 3.09 42.35 -51.58
C LEU A 172 3.22 42.19 -50.06
N ALA A 173 3.82 41.10 -49.59
CA ALA A 173 4.00 40.79 -48.17
C ALA A 173 4.87 41.83 -47.46
N SER A 174 5.80 42.48 -48.17
CA SER A 174 6.60 43.58 -47.63
C SER A 174 5.83 44.91 -47.47
N GLN A 175 4.66 45.07 -48.10
CA GLN A 175 3.86 46.31 -48.02
C GLN A 175 2.62 46.23 -47.10
N VAL A 176 2.12 45.02 -46.76
CA VAL A 176 0.92 44.83 -45.91
C VAL A 176 1.28 44.37 -44.48
N GLU A 177 2.54 44.61 -44.10
CA GLU A 177 3.34 43.81 -43.18
C GLU A 177 2.90 43.85 -41.69
N GLY A 178 2.41 44.99 -41.19
CA GLY A 178 1.96 45.09 -39.79
C GLY A 178 0.56 44.53 -39.53
N ALA A 179 -0.36 44.72 -40.49
CA ALA A 179 -1.75 44.31 -40.35
C ALA A 179 -1.95 42.82 -40.59
N PHE A 180 -1.21 42.24 -41.53
CA PHE A 180 -1.28 40.82 -41.87
C PHE A 180 -0.72 39.95 -40.74
N VAL A 181 0.49 40.23 -40.27
CA VAL A 181 1.12 39.54 -39.13
C VAL A 181 0.28 39.75 -37.85
N GLY A 182 -0.20 40.98 -37.61
CA GLY A 182 -1.08 41.28 -36.49
C GLY A 182 -2.44 40.55 -36.54
N ARG A 183 -2.90 40.16 -37.73
CA ARG A 183 -4.14 39.41 -37.96
C ARG A 183 -3.91 37.90 -37.79
N ILE A 184 -2.83 37.34 -38.32
CA ILE A 184 -2.42 35.95 -38.04
C ILE A 184 -2.27 35.72 -36.53
N ARG A 185 -1.65 36.67 -35.80
CA ARG A 185 -1.58 36.63 -34.33
C ARG A 185 -2.96 36.57 -33.66
N ARG A 186 -3.94 37.32 -34.17
CA ARG A 186 -5.28 37.43 -33.57
C ARG A 186 -6.18 36.25 -33.93
N ILE A 187 -6.04 35.72 -35.14
CA ILE A 187 -6.88 34.64 -35.67
C ILE A 187 -6.37 33.27 -35.21
N LEU A 188 -5.05 33.05 -35.11
CA LEU A 188 -4.50 31.73 -34.77
C LEU A 188 -4.04 31.64 -33.32
N ALA A 189 -3.15 32.55 -32.88
CA ALA A 189 -2.53 32.43 -31.57
C ALA A 189 -3.47 32.81 -30.40
N GLY A 190 -4.48 33.67 -30.63
CA GLY A 190 -5.52 33.99 -29.65
C GLY A 190 -6.41 32.77 -29.38
N PRO A 191 -7.12 32.26 -30.40
CA PRO A 191 -7.96 31.06 -30.29
C PRO A 191 -7.22 29.81 -29.79
N ALA A 192 -5.95 29.62 -30.16
CA ALA A 192 -5.09 28.57 -29.60
C ALA A 192 -4.88 28.74 -28.09
N ARG A 193 -4.51 29.96 -27.64
CA ARG A 193 -4.31 30.27 -26.21
C ARG A 193 -5.58 30.10 -25.39
N GLU A 194 -6.72 30.56 -25.92
CA GLU A 194 -8.03 30.39 -25.27
C GLU A 194 -8.38 28.92 -25.06
N ARG A 195 -8.01 28.05 -26.00
CA ARG A 195 -8.18 26.59 -25.89
C ARG A 195 -7.07 25.90 -25.11
N GLY A 196 -6.05 26.63 -24.65
CA GLY A 196 -4.88 26.12 -23.96
C GLY A 196 -4.01 25.20 -24.84
N VAL A 197 -3.97 25.46 -26.15
CA VAL A 197 -3.20 24.73 -27.14
C VAL A 197 -1.85 25.40 -27.34
N SER A 198 -0.78 24.62 -27.23
CA SER A 198 0.58 25.06 -27.53
C SER A 198 0.95 24.66 -28.95
N ILE A 199 1.44 25.60 -29.76
CA ILE A 199 1.82 25.35 -31.15
C ILE A 199 3.33 25.18 -31.25
N TYR A 200 3.77 24.05 -31.77
CA TYR A 200 5.14 23.86 -32.21
C TYR A 200 5.23 23.90 -33.71
N THR A 201 6.32 24.49 -34.22
CA THR A 201 6.57 24.57 -35.65
C THR A 201 7.92 23.94 -35.95
N VAL A 202 7.96 22.98 -36.87
CA VAL A 202 9.17 22.39 -37.39
C VAL A 202 9.30 22.83 -38.85
N GLY A 203 10.22 23.74 -39.10
CA GLY A 203 10.62 24.11 -40.46
C GLY A 203 11.75 23.18 -40.93
N PHE A 204 11.76 22.73 -42.17
CA PHE A 204 12.90 21.98 -42.70
C PHE A 204 13.14 22.22 -44.19
N GLY A 205 14.29 21.83 -44.71
CA GLY A 205 14.60 21.99 -46.13
C GLY A 205 15.25 23.33 -46.51
N THR A 206 15.66 23.40 -47.76
CA THR A 206 16.56 24.45 -48.27
C THR A 206 15.89 25.81 -48.42
N ASP A 207 14.56 25.87 -48.56
CA ASP A 207 13.85 27.15 -48.74
C ASP A 207 13.73 27.94 -47.42
N LEU A 208 13.47 27.26 -46.30
CA LEU A 208 13.58 27.87 -44.96
C LEU A 208 15.03 27.99 -44.47
N GLY A 209 15.94 27.16 -45.01
CA GLY A 209 17.38 27.22 -44.73
C GLY A 209 18.14 28.32 -45.50
N ARG A 210 17.55 28.89 -46.55
CA ARG A 210 18.13 30.00 -47.33
C ARG A 210 18.15 31.30 -46.52
N GLU A 211 19.17 32.13 -46.74
CA GLU A 211 19.26 33.48 -46.18
C GLU A 211 18.43 34.51 -46.98
N SER A 212 17.38 34.06 -47.68
CA SER A 212 16.47 35.02 -48.32
C SER A 212 15.64 35.74 -47.25
N GLU A 213 15.29 36.99 -47.54
CA GLU A 213 14.48 37.79 -46.61
C GLU A 213 13.11 37.14 -46.33
N ALA A 214 12.49 36.54 -47.35
CA ALA A 214 11.23 35.81 -47.20
C ALA A 214 11.35 34.58 -46.27
N ALA A 215 12.45 33.84 -46.37
CA ALA A 215 12.73 32.68 -45.52
C ALA A 215 12.99 33.06 -44.07
N ARG A 216 13.74 34.15 -43.86
CA ARG A 216 13.94 34.71 -42.51
C ARG A 216 12.60 35.13 -41.89
N ARG A 217 11.77 35.86 -42.64
CA ARG A 217 10.46 36.34 -42.16
C ARG A 217 9.48 35.21 -41.86
N SER A 218 9.42 34.18 -42.70
CA SER A 218 8.56 33.01 -42.47
C SER A 218 8.99 32.27 -41.19
N ARG A 219 10.31 32.09 -40.98
CA ARG A 219 10.84 31.52 -39.74
C ARG A 219 10.54 32.37 -38.51
N GLU A 220 10.70 33.69 -38.62
CA GLU A 220 10.38 34.63 -37.53
C GLU A 220 8.88 34.57 -37.16
N LEU A 221 8.00 34.47 -38.15
CA LEU A 221 6.56 34.36 -37.95
C LEU A 221 6.16 33.04 -37.31
N LEU A 222 6.68 31.90 -37.79
CA LEU A 222 6.46 30.59 -37.17
C LEU A 222 6.97 30.55 -35.73
N ALA A 223 8.18 31.08 -35.50
CA ALA A 223 8.76 31.21 -34.16
C ALA A 223 7.96 32.13 -33.24
N GLU A 224 7.36 33.17 -33.79
CA GLU A 224 6.46 34.02 -33.04
C GLU A 224 5.14 33.32 -32.70
N ILE A 225 4.48 32.67 -33.66
CA ILE A 225 3.25 31.91 -33.42
C ILE A 225 3.48 30.87 -32.31
N ALA A 226 4.56 30.09 -32.43
CA ALA A 226 4.96 29.11 -31.44
C ALA A 226 5.15 29.75 -30.06
N ARG A 227 6.05 30.74 -29.93
CA ARG A 227 6.32 31.44 -28.65
C ARG A 227 5.06 32.06 -28.05
N SER A 228 4.19 32.61 -28.88
CA SER A 228 2.99 33.32 -28.42
C SER A 228 1.92 32.38 -27.85
N THR A 229 1.90 31.12 -28.28
CA THR A 229 1.09 30.04 -27.69
C THR A 229 1.87 29.24 -26.66
N GLY A 230 3.07 29.70 -26.35
CA GLY A 230 4.03 29.09 -25.44
C GLY A 230 4.84 27.94 -26.05
N GLY A 231 4.49 27.41 -27.22
CA GLY A 231 5.27 26.35 -27.88
C GLY A 231 6.64 26.79 -28.44
N GLY A 232 7.31 25.88 -29.15
CA GLY A 232 8.67 26.06 -29.67
C GLY A 232 8.77 26.00 -31.19
N ALA A 233 9.76 26.68 -31.76
CA ALA A 233 10.07 26.57 -33.17
C ALA A 233 11.45 25.92 -33.38
N LEU A 234 11.50 24.91 -34.23
CA LEU A 234 12.70 24.19 -34.62
C LEU A 234 12.91 24.32 -36.12
N VAL A 235 14.17 24.39 -36.55
CA VAL A 235 14.54 24.42 -37.97
C VAL A 235 15.52 23.28 -38.22
N ALA A 236 15.08 22.25 -38.93
CA ALA A 236 15.89 21.09 -39.27
C ALA A 236 16.74 21.43 -40.50
N ARG A 237 18.00 20.98 -40.49
CA ARG A 237 18.92 21.24 -41.61
C ARG A 237 18.62 20.30 -42.77
N SER A 238 18.08 19.12 -42.46
CA SER A 238 17.66 18.11 -43.43
C SER A 238 16.49 17.31 -42.87
N GLY A 239 15.77 16.59 -43.73
CA GLY A 239 14.72 15.68 -43.29
C GLY A 239 15.23 14.60 -42.32
N ALA A 240 16.52 14.23 -42.39
CA ALA A 240 17.15 13.26 -41.49
C ALA A 240 17.16 13.70 -40.01
N ASP A 241 17.05 15.02 -39.74
CA ASP A 241 16.98 15.57 -38.38
C ASP A 241 15.56 15.46 -37.76
N LEU A 242 14.53 15.23 -38.58
CA LEU A 242 13.13 15.28 -38.14
C LEU A 242 12.81 14.27 -37.03
N PRO A 243 13.24 12.99 -37.09
CA PRO A 243 12.99 12.04 -36.01
C PRO A 243 13.56 12.51 -34.66
N ALA A 244 14.77 13.08 -34.65
CA ALA A 244 15.40 13.61 -33.46
C ALA A 244 14.64 14.82 -32.88
N PHE A 245 14.11 15.69 -33.74
CA PHE A 245 13.34 16.85 -33.32
C PHE A 245 11.99 16.45 -32.73
N PHE A 246 11.31 15.50 -33.35
CA PHE A 246 10.04 14.97 -32.84
C PHE A 246 10.24 14.24 -31.51
N ALA A 247 11.31 13.46 -31.37
CA ALA A 247 11.73 12.87 -30.10
C ALA A 247 11.97 13.93 -29.03
N SER A 248 12.65 15.03 -29.37
CA SER A 248 12.94 16.14 -28.44
C SER A 248 11.69 16.92 -28.04
N ILE A 249 10.78 17.18 -28.99
CA ILE A 249 9.47 17.79 -28.71
C ILE A 249 8.69 16.88 -27.77
N PHE A 250 8.59 15.58 -28.08
CA PHE A 250 7.88 14.63 -27.24
C PHE A 250 8.49 14.52 -25.83
N ALA A 251 9.81 14.48 -25.73
CA ALA A 251 10.53 14.50 -24.46
C ALA A 251 10.15 15.75 -23.64
N ALA A 252 10.17 16.94 -24.25
CA ALA A 252 9.75 18.17 -23.59
C ALA A 252 8.28 18.12 -23.15
N LEU A 253 7.38 17.49 -23.92
CA LEU A 253 5.97 17.33 -23.54
C LEU A 253 5.83 16.47 -22.29
N VAL A 254 6.49 15.32 -22.23
CA VAL A 254 6.39 14.39 -21.10
C VAL A 254 7.28 14.78 -19.92
N GLY A 255 7.98 15.92 -20.02
CA GLY A 255 8.91 16.37 -18.98
C GLY A 255 10.11 15.43 -18.83
N ALA A 256 10.46 14.72 -19.90
CA ALA A 256 11.68 13.94 -19.95
C ALA A 256 12.89 14.87 -20.06
N PRO A 257 14.01 14.55 -19.40
CA PRO A 257 15.28 15.16 -19.74
C PRO A 257 15.59 14.85 -21.21
N VAL A 258 15.88 15.89 -22.00
CA VAL A 258 16.48 15.71 -23.32
C VAL A 258 17.94 15.39 -23.08
N GLU A 259 18.26 14.09 -23.02
CA GLU A 259 19.64 13.63 -22.96
C GLU A 259 20.28 13.72 -24.36
N PRO A 260 21.59 14.01 -24.46
CA PRO A 260 22.31 13.82 -25.70
C PRO A 260 22.13 12.38 -26.20
N PRO A 261 22.04 12.17 -27.52
CA PRO A 261 21.89 10.82 -28.05
C PRO A 261 23.06 9.94 -27.61
N VAL A 262 22.75 8.73 -27.15
CA VAL A 262 23.73 7.72 -26.78
C VAL A 262 24.38 7.23 -28.06
N ARG A 263 25.68 7.45 -28.21
CA ARG A 263 26.47 6.87 -29.32
C ARG A 263 26.92 5.48 -28.95
N PHE A 264 26.68 4.51 -29.84
CA PHE A 264 27.02 3.11 -29.60
C PHE A 264 27.40 2.41 -30.91
N GLY A 265 28.34 1.48 -30.88
CA GLY A 265 28.58 0.53 -31.97
C GLY A 265 27.69 -0.69 -31.75
N ASP A 266 28.31 -1.75 -31.29
CA ASP A 266 27.75 -3.03 -30.89
C ASP A 266 26.97 -2.94 -29.55
N ALA A 267 27.40 -2.09 -28.61
CA ALA A 267 26.69 -1.87 -27.34
C ALA A 267 26.79 -0.43 -26.81
N GLY A 268 25.75 0.03 -26.11
CA GLY A 268 25.68 1.34 -25.45
C GLY A 268 24.93 1.27 -24.12
N ALA A 269 25.43 1.96 -23.10
CA ALA A 269 24.79 1.99 -21.77
C ALA A 269 23.73 3.09 -21.69
N ILE A 270 22.55 2.75 -21.17
CA ILE A 270 21.44 3.68 -20.92
C ILE A 270 21.12 3.65 -19.42
N ARG A 271 21.05 4.83 -18.79
CA ARG A 271 20.69 4.96 -17.38
C ARG A 271 19.20 5.22 -17.22
N ILE A 272 18.48 4.27 -16.61
CA ILE A 272 17.05 4.39 -16.30
C ILE A 272 16.85 5.03 -14.92
N HIS A 273 16.11 6.14 -14.88
CA HIS A 273 15.76 6.80 -13.64
C HIS A 273 14.77 5.96 -12.81
N ARG A 274 14.89 6.02 -11.48
CA ARG A 274 14.00 5.29 -10.55
C ARG A 274 12.50 5.66 -10.65
N GLY A 275 12.22 6.81 -11.25
CA GLY A 275 10.88 7.36 -11.39
C GLY A 275 10.32 7.19 -12.81
N ALA A 276 11.06 6.52 -13.71
CA ALA A 276 10.64 6.33 -15.09
C ALA A 276 9.39 5.43 -15.13
N ARG A 277 8.30 5.96 -15.67
CA ARG A 277 7.07 5.23 -15.99
C ARG A 277 7.20 4.46 -17.29
N SER A 278 7.93 5.02 -18.24
CA SER A 278 8.33 4.34 -19.47
C SER A 278 9.67 4.88 -19.97
N VAL A 279 10.39 4.04 -20.71
CA VAL A 279 11.59 4.43 -21.46
C VAL A 279 11.37 4.07 -22.91
N SER A 280 11.51 5.06 -23.79
CA SER A 280 11.45 4.89 -25.24
C SER A 280 12.83 5.15 -25.82
N VAL A 281 13.30 4.26 -26.67
CA VAL A 281 14.57 4.33 -27.39
C VAL A 281 14.27 4.45 -28.87
N VAL A 282 14.78 5.51 -29.49
CA VAL A 282 14.60 5.81 -30.90
C VAL A 282 15.95 5.82 -31.57
N VAL A 283 16.13 4.98 -32.59
CA VAL A 283 17.38 4.92 -33.37
C VAL A 283 17.05 5.21 -34.83
N PRO A 284 17.29 6.44 -35.32
CA PRO A 284 17.20 6.74 -36.73
C PRO A 284 18.18 5.86 -37.52
N THR A 285 17.70 5.17 -38.55
CA THR A 285 18.54 4.28 -39.35
C THR A 285 17.95 4.04 -40.73
N SER A 286 18.81 3.87 -41.74
CA SER A 286 18.44 3.35 -43.06
C SER A 286 18.63 1.82 -43.16
N ASP A 287 19.28 1.20 -42.18
CA ASP A 287 19.50 -0.24 -42.13
C ASP A 287 18.21 -0.97 -41.78
N ARG A 288 17.68 -1.73 -42.75
CA ARG A 288 16.44 -2.50 -42.61
C ARG A 288 16.60 -3.74 -41.73
N GLU A 289 17.82 -4.27 -41.63
CA GLU A 289 18.12 -5.50 -40.90
C GLU A 289 18.56 -5.21 -39.46
N LEU A 290 18.76 -3.95 -39.10
CA LEU A 290 19.10 -3.54 -37.75
C LEU A 290 18.03 -4.04 -36.77
N ARG A 291 18.46 -4.90 -35.87
CA ARG A 291 17.68 -5.35 -34.71
C ARG A 291 18.33 -4.81 -33.45
N LEU A 292 17.51 -4.32 -32.53
CA LEU A 292 17.96 -3.75 -31.27
C LEU A 292 17.45 -4.59 -30.11
N GLU A 293 18.32 -4.78 -29.13
CA GLU A 293 18.01 -5.47 -27.88
C GLU A 293 18.32 -4.57 -26.69
N LEU A 294 17.49 -4.64 -25.65
CA LEU A 294 17.73 -3.96 -24.38
C LEU A 294 17.99 -4.98 -23.28
N ASP A 295 19.26 -5.29 -23.08
CA ASP A 295 19.69 -6.23 -22.04
C ASP A 295 19.34 -5.68 -20.65
N GLY A 296 18.63 -6.49 -19.87
CA GLY A 296 18.18 -6.13 -18.52
C GLY A 296 16.79 -5.48 -18.45
N ALA A 297 16.08 -5.33 -19.59
CA ALA A 297 14.72 -4.83 -19.61
C ALA A 297 13.81 -5.69 -20.51
N ARG A 298 12.54 -5.84 -20.11
CA ARG A 298 11.52 -6.46 -20.96
C ARG A 298 10.89 -5.40 -21.85
N VAL A 299 11.24 -5.41 -23.14
CA VAL A 299 10.60 -4.56 -24.14
C VAL A 299 9.09 -4.86 -24.20
N THR A 300 8.28 -3.82 -24.04
CA THR A 300 6.81 -3.91 -24.07
C THR A 300 6.26 -3.58 -25.46
N ARG A 301 6.91 -2.67 -26.17
CA ARG A 301 6.60 -2.34 -27.57
C ARG A 301 7.89 -2.25 -28.37
N ALA A 302 7.89 -2.81 -29.57
CA ALA A 302 9.00 -2.70 -30.52
C ALA A 302 8.45 -2.40 -31.90
N ARG A 303 9.22 -1.67 -32.71
CA ARG A 303 8.99 -1.53 -34.15
C ARG A 303 10.32 -1.64 -34.87
N ASP A 304 10.42 -2.67 -35.70
CA ASP A 304 11.63 -3.05 -36.42
C ASP A 304 11.57 -2.72 -37.91
N ASP A 305 10.45 -2.22 -38.44
CA ASP A 305 10.16 -2.31 -39.86
C ASP A 305 9.55 -1.07 -40.51
N TYR A 306 9.52 0.11 -39.85
CA TYR A 306 8.95 1.27 -40.52
C TYR A 306 9.86 1.81 -41.64
N HIS A 307 9.42 1.61 -42.87
CA HIS A 307 10.07 2.06 -44.10
C HIS A 307 9.01 2.52 -45.09
N GLU A 308 9.17 3.72 -45.65
CA GLU A 308 8.30 4.21 -46.73
C GLU A 308 8.50 3.37 -48.01
N PRO A 309 7.44 3.00 -48.75
CA PRO A 309 7.55 2.09 -49.90
C PRO A 309 8.34 2.64 -51.10
N ALA A 310 8.70 3.92 -51.11
CA ALA A 310 9.16 4.61 -52.31
C ALA A 310 10.70 4.63 -52.51
N GLY A 311 11.23 3.68 -53.29
CA GLY A 311 12.31 3.87 -54.29
C GLY A 311 13.74 4.30 -53.88
N LYS A 312 13.97 4.80 -52.67
CA LYS A 312 15.31 5.05 -52.08
C LYS A 312 15.40 4.32 -50.75
N PRO A 313 16.59 3.94 -50.22
CA PRO A 313 16.66 3.34 -48.89
C PRO A 313 16.06 4.35 -47.92
N PRO A 314 14.88 4.06 -47.32
CA PRO A 314 14.18 5.07 -46.56
C PRO A 314 14.90 5.18 -45.23
N GLU A 315 15.36 6.39 -44.93
CA GLU A 315 15.71 6.76 -43.56
C GLU A 315 14.45 6.55 -42.73
N GLY A 316 14.51 5.54 -41.85
CA GLY A 316 13.44 5.18 -40.93
C GLY A 316 13.93 5.31 -39.50
N TYR A 317 13.25 4.62 -38.59
CA TYR A 317 13.71 4.49 -37.22
C TYR A 317 13.48 3.06 -36.72
N ARG A 318 14.26 2.69 -35.71
CA ARG A 318 13.92 1.60 -34.80
C ARG A 318 13.40 2.20 -33.51
N PHE A 319 12.37 1.56 -32.96
CA PHE A 319 11.72 2.00 -31.75
C PHE A 319 11.62 0.84 -30.78
N LEU A 320 12.10 1.06 -29.56
CA LEU A 320 11.86 0.17 -28.43
C LEU A 320 11.22 0.96 -27.32
N GLN A 321 10.24 0.38 -26.64
CA GLN A 321 9.70 0.94 -25.42
C GLN A 321 9.61 -0.13 -24.34
N VAL A 322 9.89 0.31 -23.13
CA VAL A 322 9.77 -0.46 -21.90
C VAL A 322 8.85 0.31 -20.96
N ASP A 323 7.68 -0.26 -20.66
CA ASP A 323 6.79 0.29 -19.64
C ASP A 323 7.17 -0.23 -18.25
N ARG A 324 7.13 0.66 -17.26
CA ARG A 324 7.53 0.42 -15.87
C ARG A 324 8.92 -0.26 -15.79
N PRO A 325 9.96 0.34 -16.38
CA PRO A 325 11.29 -0.26 -16.38
C PRO A 325 11.89 -0.35 -14.97
N SER A 326 12.72 -1.36 -14.74
CA SER A 326 13.53 -1.43 -13.52
C SER A 326 14.57 -0.30 -13.50
N PRO A 327 14.73 0.42 -12.38
CA PRO A 327 15.79 1.42 -12.24
C PRO A 327 17.17 0.80 -12.38
N GLY A 328 18.13 1.50 -13.00
CA GLY A 328 19.50 1.02 -13.15
C GLY A 328 20.10 1.32 -14.52
N THR A 329 21.18 0.64 -14.86
CA THR A 329 21.79 0.72 -16.19
C THR A 329 21.33 -0.47 -17.02
N VAL A 330 20.81 -0.20 -18.21
CA VAL A 330 20.52 -1.22 -19.23
C VAL A 330 21.46 -1.06 -20.40
N THR A 331 21.72 -2.14 -21.13
CA THR A 331 22.61 -2.08 -22.30
C THR A 331 21.77 -2.20 -23.56
N LEU A 332 21.79 -1.15 -24.38
CA LEU A 332 21.30 -1.20 -25.75
C LEU A 332 22.32 -1.92 -26.62
N ARG A 333 21.90 -2.95 -27.34
CA ARG A 333 22.77 -3.74 -28.21
C ARG A 333 22.19 -3.85 -29.60
N ARG A 334 23.09 -3.97 -30.57
CA ARG A 334 22.71 -4.47 -31.88
C ARG A 334 22.67 -5.99 -31.81
N ALA A 335 21.61 -6.59 -32.35
CA ALA A 335 21.60 -8.05 -32.53
C ALA A 335 22.53 -8.47 -33.69
N SER A 336 22.80 -7.55 -34.64
CA SER A 336 23.84 -7.71 -35.65
C SER A 336 25.21 -7.39 -35.06
N GLY A 337 26.21 -8.24 -35.30
CA GLY A 337 27.60 -8.02 -34.87
C GLY A 337 28.35 -6.97 -35.70
N ASP A 338 27.66 -5.94 -36.18
CA ASP A 338 28.26 -4.79 -36.88
C ASP A 338 28.53 -3.67 -35.87
N ASP A 339 29.74 -3.13 -35.86
CA ASP A 339 30.21 -2.12 -34.90
C ASP A 339 30.05 -0.68 -35.43
N ALA A 340 29.37 -0.48 -36.57
CA ALA A 340 29.15 0.86 -37.11
C ALA A 340 28.46 1.77 -36.06
N PRO A 341 28.94 3.01 -35.85
CA PRO A 341 28.39 3.87 -34.81
C PRO A 341 26.96 4.31 -35.15
N LEU A 342 26.03 4.11 -34.22
CA LEU A 342 24.66 4.64 -34.22
C LEU A 342 24.48 5.64 -33.10
N SER A 343 23.37 6.38 -33.20
CA SER A 343 22.91 7.32 -32.18
C SER A 343 21.50 6.94 -31.76
N ALA A 344 21.31 6.68 -30.47
CA ALA A 344 20.02 6.39 -29.87
C ALA A 344 19.53 7.57 -29.03
N TRP A 345 18.30 8.03 -29.30
CA TRP A 345 17.60 8.98 -28.46
C TRP A 345 16.84 8.23 -27.39
N VAL A 346 17.09 8.58 -26.12
CA VAL A 346 16.45 7.96 -24.97
C VAL A 346 15.48 8.96 -24.36
N ILE A 347 14.21 8.59 -24.29
CA ILE A 347 13.14 9.42 -23.75
C ILE A 347 12.56 8.69 -22.54
N GLN A 348 12.67 9.29 -21.36
CA GLN A 348 12.15 8.71 -20.12
C GLN A 348 10.96 9.53 -19.64
N ASP A 349 9.75 8.97 -19.66
CA ASP A 349 8.60 9.59 -18.99
C ASP A 349 8.78 9.44 -17.48
N LEU A 350 9.08 10.54 -16.79
CA LEU A 350 9.32 10.53 -15.34
C LEU A 350 8.07 10.80 -14.51
N GLY A 351 6.91 11.01 -15.16
CA GLY A 351 5.66 11.37 -14.49
C GLY A 351 5.81 12.56 -13.57
N LEU A 352 6.41 13.66 -14.08
CA LEU A 352 6.73 14.84 -13.29
C LEU A 352 5.49 15.37 -12.56
N ARG A 353 5.69 15.69 -11.29
CA ARG A 353 4.72 16.33 -10.40
C ARG A 353 5.39 17.39 -9.54
N LEU A 354 4.57 18.16 -8.83
CA LEU A 354 5.03 19.26 -8.00
C LEU A 354 5.23 18.69 -6.60
N GLY A 355 6.48 18.62 -6.18
CA GLY A 355 6.82 18.29 -4.81
C GLY A 355 6.78 19.56 -3.98
N LEU A 356 5.88 19.63 -3.01
CA LEU A 356 5.88 20.66 -1.97
C LEU A 356 6.56 20.09 -0.72
N VAL A 357 7.69 20.68 -0.35
CA VAL A 357 8.39 20.44 0.91
C VAL A 357 7.95 21.54 1.87
N ALA A 358 7.01 21.20 2.74
CA ALA A 358 6.54 22.05 3.83
C ALA A 358 6.29 21.16 5.06
N PRO A 359 6.37 21.71 6.28
CA PRO A 359 5.98 20.99 7.50
C PRO A 359 4.58 20.37 7.34
N GLU A 360 4.37 19.19 7.90
CA GLU A 360 3.08 18.50 7.86
C GLU A 360 2.40 18.55 9.23
N GLY A 361 1.09 18.77 9.23
CA GLY A 361 0.27 18.72 10.45
C GLY A 361 0.45 19.93 11.35
N VAL A 362 0.80 19.68 12.61
CA VAL A 362 0.82 20.68 13.68
C VAL A 362 2.25 21.08 14.03
N VAL A 363 2.48 22.37 14.11
CA VAL A 363 3.80 22.98 14.28
C VAL A 363 3.76 24.04 15.39
N PRO A 364 4.83 24.19 16.19
CA PRO A 364 4.84 25.18 17.25
C PRO A 364 4.98 26.61 16.71
N GLU A 365 4.29 27.55 17.34
CA GLU A 365 4.52 28.99 17.19
C GLU A 365 6.01 29.31 17.39
N GLY A 366 6.54 30.22 16.56
CA GLY A 366 7.98 30.53 16.53
C GLY A 366 8.78 29.70 15.52
N THR A 367 8.20 28.63 14.95
CA THR A 367 8.86 27.89 13.86
C THR A 367 8.97 28.77 12.63
N ALA A 368 10.18 28.89 12.07
CA ALA A 368 10.39 29.57 10.80
C ALA A 368 9.91 28.66 9.65
N PHE A 369 9.04 29.18 8.79
CA PHE A 369 8.53 28.50 7.61
C PHE A 369 9.31 28.95 6.38
N ALA A 370 9.97 28.00 5.74
CA ALA A 370 10.60 28.15 4.44
C ALA A 370 10.10 27.04 3.50
N PRO A 371 8.79 26.99 3.14
CA PRO A 371 8.29 26.02 2.19
C PRO A 371 9.06 26.14 0.88
N SER A 372 9.37 24.99 0.29
CA SER A 372 10.00 24.93 -1.02
C SER A 372 9.25 23.99 -1.94
N ALA A 373 9.14 24.37 -3.21
CA ALA A 373 8.50 23.55 -4.22
C ALA A 373 9.43 23.32 -5.41
N GLY A 374 9.36 22.14 -5.99
CA GLY A 374 10.13 21.79 -7.16
C GLY A 374 9.49 20.65 -7.94
N LEU A 375 9.95 20.44 -9.17
CA LEU A 375 9.52 19.29 -9.94
C LEU A 375 10.20 18.03 -9.42
N VAL A 376 9.39 17.01 -9.16
CA VAL A 376 9.83 15.70 -8.71
C VAL A 376 9.24 14.63 -9.63
N SER A 377 9.92 13.51 -9.74
CA SER A 377 9.43 12.36 -10.48
C SER A 377 8.20 11.73 -9.79
N ALA A 378 7.61 10.72 -10.42
CA ALA A 378 6.60 9.88 -9.80
C ALA A 378 7.07 9.28 -8.45
N SER A 379 8.36 8.96 -8.29
CA SER A 379 8.94 8.46 -7.03
C SER A 379 9.17 9.55 -5.98
N GLY A 380 9.01 10.84 -6.31
CA GLY A 380 9.25 11.97 -5.40
C GLY A 380 10.70 12.46 -5.37
N GLU A 381 11.58 11.89 -6.19
CA GLU A 381 12.97 12.32 -6.31
C GLU A 381 13.09 13.54 -7.23
N THR A 382 14.06 14.41 -6.96
CA THR A 382 14.39 15.54 -7.84
C THR A 382 14.95 15.01 -9.15
N VAL A 383 14.48 15.57 -10.26
CA VAL A 383 14.88 15.14 -11.60
C VAL A 383 15.88 16.14 -12.19
N PRO A 384 16.99 15.68 -12.80
CA PRO A 384 17.85 16.54 -13.60
C PRO A 384 17.15 16.88 -14.92
N LEU A 385 16.40 17.97 -14.94
CA LEU A 385 15.70 18.45 -16.14
C LEU A 385 16.61 19.32 -17.00
N SER A 386 16.34 19.38 -18.31
CA SER A 386 17.15 20.21 -19.21
C SER A 386 16.95 21.70 -18.90
N PRO A 387 18.00 22.54 -19.00
CA PRO A 387 17.86 23.98 -18.82
C PRO A 387 16.84 24.61 -19.79
N GLU A 388 16.69 24.06 -20.99
CA GLU A 388 15.70 24.49 -21.98
C GLU A 388 14.26 24.30 -21.52
N PHE A 389 13.97 23.13 -20.95
CA PHE A 389 12.67 22.86 -20.35
C PHE A 389 12.41 23.80 -19.16
N LEU A 390 13.39 23.90 -18.26
CA LEU A 390 13.26 24.64 -17.00
C LEU A 390 13.10 26.15 -17.19
N ARG A 391 13.75 26.73 -18.21
CA ARG A 391 13.60 28.16 -18.57
C ARG A 391 12.16 28.57 -18.85
N ASN A 392 11.30 27.60 -19.12
CA ASN A 392 9.88 27.82 -19.38
C ASN A 392 9.00 27.37 -18.22
N VAL A 393 9.54 26.87 -17.10
CA VAL A 393 8.77 26.48 -15.92
C VAL A 393 8.85 27.59 -14.87
N THR A 394 7.70 28.17 -14.53
CA THR A 394 7.52 29.05 -13.38
C THR A 394 6.84 28.27 -12.25
N ILE A 395 7.48 28.23 -11.08
CA ILE A 395 6.86 27.72 -9.86
C ILE A 395 6.48 28.90 -8.97
N GLU A 396 5.22 28.93 -8.56
CA GLU A 396 4.68 29.85 -7.56
C GLU A 396 4.48 29.08 -6.26
N VAL A 397 5.06 29.57 -5.17
CA VAL A 397 4.79 29.11 -3.81
C VAL A 397 4.01 30.20 -3.09
N GLU A 398 2.93 29.80 -2.44
CA GLU A 398 2.01 30.64 -1.69
C GLU A 398 1.96 30.17 -0.23
N CYS A 399 2.04 31.10 0.71
CA CYS A 399 2.08 30.84 2.14
C CYS A 399 1.39 32.00 2.87
N ASP A 400 0.20 31.74 3.42
CA ASP A 400 -0.61 32.74 4.13
C ASP A 400 -0.78 34.06 3.34
N GLY A 401 -1.16 33.94 2.06
CA GLY A 401 -1.36 35.08 1.15
C GLY A 401 -0.08 35.73 0.61
N ARG A 402 1.10 35.42 1.14
CA ARG A 402 2.38 35.78 0.53
C ARG A 402 2.69 34.84 -0.63
N LYS A 403 3.20 35.38 -1.73
CA LYS A 403 3.50 34.62 -2.94
C LYS A 403 4.90 34.93 -3.41
N GLU A 404 5.62 33.90 -3.83
CA GLU A 404 6.85 34.02 -4.57
C GLU A 404 6.79 33.12 -5.79
N ALA A 405 6.99 33.72 -6.96
CA ALA A 405 7.01 33.03 -8.23
C ALA A 405 8.40 33.19 -8.85
N ARG A 406 9.02 32.07 -9.23
CA ARG A 406 10.33 32.08 -9.87
C ARG A 406 10.36 31.09 -11.02
N THR A 407 10.94 31.54 -12.13
CA THR A 407 11.25 30.68 -13.28
C THR A 407 12.49 29.86 -12.96
N LEU A 408 12.41 28.56 -13.16
CA LEU A 408 13.50 27.65 -12.83
C LEU A 408 14.66 27.81 -13.81
N VAL A 409 15.88 27.81 -13.28
CA VAL A 409 17.12 27.75 -14.06
C VAL A 409 17.94 26.61 -13.48
N GLY A 410 17.80 25.40 -14.03
CA GLY A 410 18.39 24.18 -13.47
C GLY A 410 17.45 23.43 -12.51
N ALA A 411 18.00 22.44 -11.79
CA ALA A 411 17.25 21.54 -10.89
C ALA A 411 16.83 22.20 -9.55
N GLU A 412 16.66 23.52 -9.52
CA GLU A 412 16.40 24.28 -8.30
C GLU A 412 14.95 24.12 -7.81
N ARG A 413 14.77 24.22 -6.50
CA ARG A 413 13.46 24.43 -5.87
C ARG A 413 13.24 25.94 -5.71
N VAL A 414 11.99 26.37 -5.80
CA VAL A 414 11.59 27.71 -5.37
C VAL A 414 11.24 27.63 -3.90
N SER A 415 12.00 28.33 -3.08
CA SER A 415 11.75 28.47 -1.64
C SER A 415 11.13 29.83 -1.37
N LEU A 416 10.16 29.89 -0.48
CA LEU A 416 9.55 31.13 0.00
C LEU A 416 9.83 31.25 1.50
N GLU A 417 10.45 32.34 1.94
CA GLU A 417 10.60 32.63 3.38
C GLU A 417 9.32 33.26 3.92
N CYS A 418 8.43 32.45 4.53
CA CYS A 418 7.23 33.00 5.19
C CYS A 418 7.56 33.64 6.55
N GLY A 419 8.71 33.31 7.14
CA GLY A 419 9.08 33.72 8.50
C GLY A 419 8.30 32.93 9.56
N VAL A 420 8.00 33.57 10.70
CA VAL A 420 7.21 32.96 11.77
C VAL A 420 5.72 33.26 11.53
N LEU A 421 4.92 32.21 11.40
CA LEU A 421 3.47 32.33 11.25
C LEU A 421 2.79 32.49 12.62
N ALA A 422 1.70 33.26 12.66
CA ALA A 422 0.88 33.41 13.86
C ALA A 422 0.11 32.10 14.15
N PRO A 423 -0.39 31.87 15.38
CA PRO A 423 -1.21 30.70 15.68
C PRO A 423 -2.49 30.65 14.84
N GLY A 424 -2.82 29.49 14.29
CA GLY A 424 -3.95 29.28 13.39
C GLY A 424 -3.67 28.25 12.31
N VAL A 425 -4.65 28.00 11.44
CA VAL A 425 -4.49 27.12 10.27
C VAL A 425 -4.04 27.95 9.08
N HIS A 426 -2.88 27.60 8.51
CA HIS A 426 -2.26 28.28 7.39
C HIS A 426 -2.23 27.38 6.17
N ARG A 427 -2.70 27.88 5.04
CA ARG A 427 -2.60 27.16 3.77
C ARG A 427 -1.28 27.49 3.09
N ILE A 428 -0.51 26.46 2.81
CA ILE A 428 0.70 26.51 1.98
C ILE A 428 0.36 25.82 0.66
N ALA A 429 0.49 26.53 -0.45
CA ALA A 429 0.21 25.99 -1.77
C ALA A 429 1.41 26.19 -2.69
N ALA A 430 1.57 25.29 -3.65
CA ALA A 430 2.47 25.47 -4.76
C ALA A 430 1.75 25.19 -6.06
N ARG A 431 2.06 25.99 -7.09
CA ARG A 431 1.59 25.84 -8.45
C ARG A 431 2.79 25.86 -9.37
N ALA A 432 2.77 25.03 -10.41
CA ALA A 432 3.76 25.09 -11.46
C ALA A 432 3.06 25.36 -12.78
N ARG A 433 3.58 26.31 -13.54
CA ARG A 433 3.12 26.62 -14.88
C ARG A 433 4.30 26.52 -15.81
N HIS A 434 4.16 25.73 -16.86
CA HIS A 434 5.06 25.87 -17.99
C HIS A 434 4.50 26.98 -18.90
N ALA A 435 5.31 27.93 -19.34
CA ALA A 435 4.94 29.01 -20.27
C ALA A 435 4.27 28.44 -21.53
N ALA A 436 4.76 27.26 -21.94
CA ALA A 436 4.22 26.43 -23.01
C ALA A 436 3.12 25.44 -22.65
N GLY A 437 2.60 25.43 -21.43
CA GLY A 437 1.58 24.45 -21.03
C GLY A 437 2.01 22.97 -21.03
N PHE A 438 3.29 22.63 -21.24
CA PHE A 438 3.77 21.23 -21.22
C PHE A 438 3.64 20.58 -19.86
N LEU A 439 3.69 21.41 -18.82
CA LEU A 439 3.54 20.99 -17.45
C LEU A 439 2.16 21.44 -16.96
N SER A 440 1.21 20.52 -16.97
CA SER A 440 -0.03 20.64 -16.20
C SER A 440 0.18 19.88 -14.90
N VAL A 441 0.75 20.56 -13.90
CA VAL A 441 0.76 19.98 -12.55
C VAL A 441 -0.38 20.57 -11.76
N ASP A 442 -1.14 19.69 -11.13
CA ASP A 442 -2.14 20.12 -10.18
C ASP A 442 -1.49 20.97 -9.07
N GLU A 443 -2.24 21.96 -8.60
CA GLU A 443 -1.87 22.69 -7.38
C GLU A 443 -1.71 21.70 -6.24
N VAL A 444 -0.58 21.77 -5.55
CA VAL A 444 -0.36 21.01 -4.33
C VAL A 444 -0.50 21.96 -3.17
N ALA A 445 -1.52 21.75 -2.35
CA ALA A 445 -1.78 22.52 -1.14
C ALA A 445 -1.70 21.64 0.10
N ARG A 446 -1.25 22.22 1.19
CA ARG A 446 -1.16 21.63 2.53
C ARG A 446 -1.62 22.66 3.54
N ASP A 447 -2.49 22.22 4.44
CA ASP A 447 -2.86 23.03 5.61
C ASP A 447 -1.93 22.67 6.77
N VAL A 448 -1.39 23.69 7.41
CA VAL A 448 -0.47 23.58 8.53
C VAL A 448 -1.05 24.33 9.71
N GLU A 449 -1.24 23.63 10.83
CA GLU A 449 -1.79 24.23 12.05
C GLU A 449 -0.65 24.70 12.95
N VAL A 450 -0.52 26.00 13.12
CA VAL A 450 0.42 26.62 14.04
C VAL A 450 -0.25 26.75 15.39
N VAL A 451 0.30 26.08 16.41
CA VAL A 451 -0.23 26.14 17.78
C VAL A 451 0.69 26.93 18.69
N ARG A 452 0.11 27.77 19.55
CA ARG A 452 0.87 28.43 20.62
C ARG A 452 1.55 27.39 21.47
N GLN A 453 2.85 27.53 21.66
CA GLN A 453 3.56 26.72 22.63
C GLN A 453 3.09 27.12 24.03
N ILE A 454 2.56 26.16 24.77
CA ILE A 454 2.17 26.37 26.17
C ILE A 454 3.33 25.91 27.03
N ALA A 455 3.65 26.68 28.08
CA ALA A 455 4.68 26.29 29.04
C ALA A 455 4.19 25.09 29.86
N ILE A 456 4.79 23.93 29.63
CA ILE A 456 4.43 22.70 30.34
C ILE A 456 5.55 22.37 31.32
N SER A 457 5.16 22.20 32.58
CA SER A 457 6.00 21.58 33.59
C SER A 457 5.35 20.27 34.00
N ILE A 458 6.06 19.16 33.76
CA ILE A 458 5.72 17.87 34.35
C ILE A 458 6.47 17.79 35.66
N GLY A 459 5.73 17.78 36.76
CA GLY A 459 6.30 17.72 38.09
C GLY A 459 5.28 17.17 39.08
N GLY A 460 5.76 16.49 40.10
CA GLY A 460 4.94 15.88 41.14
C GLY A 460 5.73 15.72 42.41
N ALA A 461 5.06 15.35 43.50
CA ALA A 461 5.77 14.65 44.55
C ALA A 461 6.44 13.38 43.93
N PRO A 462 7.51 12.84 44.53
CA PRO A 462 8.05 11.55 44.10
C PRO A 462 6.91 10.56 43.90
N LEU A 463 6.97 9.79 42.83
CA LEU A 463 5.98 8.75 42.57
C LEU A 463 6.16 7.69 43.65
N ALA A 464 5.41 7.85 44.75
CA ALA A 464 5.46 7.01 45.94
C ALA A 464 4.54 5.80 45.74
N PHE A 465 5.08 4.59 45.80
CA PHE A 465 4.27 3.37 45.90
C PHE A 465 4.57 2.63 47.19
N ARG A 466 3.52 2.20 47.90
CA ARG A 466 3.64 1.28 49.02
C ARG A 466 2.79 0.06 48.73
N THR A 467 3.39 -1.11 48.70
CA THR A 467 2.69 -2.33 48.32
C THR A 467 3.30 -3.58 48.92
N LYS A 468 2.52 -4.66 48.95
CA LYS A 468 2.98 -6.01 49.27
C LYS A 468 3.32 -6.76 47.98
N ALA A 469 4.32 -7.65 48.02
CA ALA A 469 4.80 -8.41 46.88
C ALA A 469 3.83 -9.52 46.38
N VAL A 470 2.60 -9.17 46.01
CA VAL A 470 1.57 -10.16 45.60
C VAL A 470 1.67 -10.46 44.10
N PRO A 471 1.51 -11.73 43.65
CA PRO A 471 1.48 -12.06 42.22
C PRO A 471 0.40 -11.28 41.47
N GLY A 472 0.75 -10.71 40.32
CA GLY A 472 -0.16 -9.88 39.52
C GLY A 472 -0.32 -8.46 40.04
N PHE A 473 0.58 -7.98 40.90
CA PHE A 473 0.56 -6.60 41.36
C PHE A 473 0.77 -5.61 40.20
N HIS A 474 -0.14 -4.64 40.12
CA HIS A 474 -0.09 -3.50 39.21
C HIS A 474 -0.02 -2.22 40.06
N ALA A 475 1.15 -1.59 40.13
CA ALA A 475 1.23 -0.21 40.60
C ALA A 475 0.74 0.68 39.48
N GLN A 476 -0.17 1.59 39.80
CA GLN A 476 -0.58 2.67 38.92
C GLN A 476 -0.39 3.98 39.67
N THR A 477 0.21 4.96 39.00
CA THR A 477 0.36 6.31 39.53
C THR A 477 0.09 7.31 38.42
N THR A 478 -0.40 8.49 38.77
CA THR A 478 -0.71 9.56 37.81
C THR A 478 0.36 10.62 37.88
N ALA A 479 1.08 10.83 36.77
CA ALA A 479 1.89 12.03 36.61
C ALA A 479 0.95 13.16 36.17
N ALA A 480 0.89 14.25 36.94
CA ALA A 480 0.08 15.42 36.64
C ALA A 480 0.91 16.47 35.87
N VAL A 481 0.26 17.10 34.89
CA VAL A 481 0.75 18.30 34.21
C VAL A 481 0.42 19.49 35.12
N ARG A 482 1.44 20.17 35.66
CA ARG A 482 1.24 21.23 36.67
C ARG A 482 0.73 22.54 36.07
N SER A 483 1.00 22.80 34.80
CA SER A 483 0.64 24.05 34.13
C SER A 483 0.32 23.82 32.66
N GLY A 484 -0.81 24.39 32.21
CA GLY A 484 -1.24 24.40 30.82
C GLY A 484 -2.09 23.19 30.41
N ALA A 485 -3.19 23.45 29.70
CA ALA A 485 -3.88 22.41 28.93
C ALA A 485 -3.15 22.26 27.60
N LEU A 486 -2.83 21.03 27.20
CA LEU A 486 -2.26 20.78 25.87
C LEU A 486 -3.30 21.17 24.80
N PRO A 487 -2.94 21.91 23.73
CA PRO A 487 -3.90 22.30 22.71
C PRO A 487 -4.35 21.09 21.87
N ILE A 488 -3.46 20.11 21.69
CA ILE A 488 -3.73 18.85 21.01
C ILE A 488 -3.04 17.68 21.71
N GLN A 489 -3.40 16.46 21.34
CA GLN A 489 -2.82 15.24 21.93
C GLN A 489 -1.31 15.16 21.64
N GLN A 490 -0.48 15.05 22.68
CA GLN A 490 0.97 14.91 22.57
C GLN A 490 1.40 13.52 23.03
N ARG A 491 2.32 12.89 22.30
CA ARG A 491 2.90 11.59 22.68
C ARG A 491 4.26 11.80 23.35
N PHE A 492 4.53 11.01 24.38
CA PHE A 492 5.76 11.04 25.16
C PHE A 492 6.33 9.63 25.24
N ARG A 493 7.64 9.50 25.06
CA ARG A 493 8.41 8.33 25.45
C ARG A 493 8.66 8.37 26.96
N VAL A 494 8.56 7.21 27.60
CA VAL A 494 8.77 7.04 29.04
C VAL A 494 9.89 6.04 29.25
N ASP A 495 11.05 6.54 29.65
CA ASP A 495 12.26 5.76 29.90
C ASP A 495 12.51 5.66 31.42
N TRP A 496 12.50 4.44 31.94
CA TRP A 496 12.73 4.18 33.36
C TRP A 496 14.22 3.98 33.59
N THR A 497 14.88 4.90 34.30
CA THR A 497 16.33 4.90 34.51
C THR A 497 16.69 4.92 36.00
N GLY A 498 17.81 4.30 36.36
CA GLY A 498 18.35 4.36 37.72
C GLY A 498 17.53 3.63 38.79
N ILE A 499 16.56 2.79 38.42
CA ILE A 499 15.91 1.88 39.38
C ILE A 499 16.91 0.78 39.70
N SER A 500 17.54 0.81 40.87
CA SER A 500 18.36 -0.30 41.33
C SER A 500 17.50 -1.58 41.41
N ASN A 501 17.97 -2.67 40.77
CA ASN A 501 17.27 -3.97 40.63
C ASN A 501 16.08 -4.01 39.64
N VAL A 502 16.19 -3.35 38.46
CA VAL A 502 15.17 -3.38 37.38
C VAL A 502 14.76 -4.79 36.94
N ALA A 503 15.61 -5.81 37.12
CA ALA A 503 15.31 -7.17 36.68
C ALA A 503 13.96 -7.71 37.20
N ASP A 504 13.52 -7.22 38.36
CA ASP A 504 12.33 -7.69 39.06
C ASP A 504 11.06 -6.90 38.69
N LEU A 505 11.17 -5.83 37.88
CA LEU A 505 10.07 -4.94 37.49
C LEU A 505 9.87 -4.93 35.96
N GLU A 506 8.69 -5.38 35.53
CA GLU A 506 8.13 -5.14 34.20
C GLU A 506 7.44 -3.76 34.19
N VAL A 507 8.16 -2.73 33.74
CA VAL A 507 7.63 -1.37 33.66
C VAL A 507 6.61 -1.24 32.52
N GLY A 508 5.64 -0.31 32.68
CA GLY A 508 4.52 -0.08 31.77
C GLY A 508 4.92 0.53 30.41
N PRO A 509 3.96 1.11 29.67
CA PRO A 509 4.16 1.42 28.27
C PRO A 509 5.31 2.42 28.10
N SER A 510 6.22 2.11 27.17
CA SER A 510 7.33 2.98 26.76
C SER A 510 6.85 4.26 26.07
N GLU A 511 5.57 4.35 25.73
CA GLU A 511 4.94 5.52 25.12
C GLU A 511 3.59 5.81 25.75
N VAL A 512 3.34 7.08 26.07
CA VAL A 512 2.08 7.56 26.64
C VAL A 512 1.58 8.74 25.84
N ALA A 513 0.27 8.77 25.55
CA ALA A 513 -0.37 9.89 24.87
C ALA A 513 -1.20 10.70 25.87
N LEU A 514 -0.95 12.00 25.92
CA LEU A 514 -1.58 12.95 26.80
C LEU A 514 -2.69 13.68 26.02
N GLU A 515 -3.94 13.47 26.42
CA GLU A 515 -5.09 14.17 25.85
C GLU A 515 -5.21 15.60 26.44
N PRO A 516 -5.63 16.60 25.64
CA PRO A 516 -5.84 17.99 26.07
C PRO A 516 -6.58 18.17 27.38
N THR A 517 -7.60 17.34 27.61
CA THR A 517 -8.56 17.49 28.70
C THR A 517 -8.16 16.78 29.99
N LYS A 518 -7.18 15.87 29.95
CA LYS A 518 -6.95 14.96 31.09
C LYS A 518 -5.86 15.41 32.06
N GLY A 519 -5.04 16.41 31.72
CA GLY A 519 -4.07 17.07 32.62
C GLY A 519 -3.11 16.12 33.37
N SER A 520 -3.13 14.82 33.06
CA SER A 520 -2.46 13.76 33.79
C SER A 520 -2.47 12.50 32.92
N PHE A 521 -1.50 11.63 33.14
CA PHE A 521 -1.43 10.33 32.51
C PHE A 521 -1.01 9.26 33.49
N LEU A 522 -1.48 8.03 33.23
CA LEU A 522 -1.27 6.88 34.08
C LEU A 522 0.05 6.20 33.72
N LEU A 523 0.99 6.19 34.66
CA LEU A 523 2.18 5.36 34.61
C LEU A 523 1.91 4.09 35.40
N SER A 524 2.17 2.93 34.80
CA SER A 524 2.01 1.64 35.48
C SER A 524 3.33 0.90 35.55
N ALA A 525 3.54 0.12 36.60
CA ALA A 525 4.64 -0.84 36.70
C ALA A 525 4.11 -2.15 37.30
N ARG A 526 4.66 -3.27 36.84
CA ARG A 526 4.29 -4.63 37.26
C ARG A 526 5.53 -5.34 37.78
N LEU A 527 5.40 -6.15 38.82
CA LEU A 527 6.51 -7.00 39.28
C LEU A 527 6.59 -8.28 38.44
N ARG A 528 7.81 -8.63 37.98
CA ARG A 528 8.10 -9.76 37.08
C ARG A 528 8.33 -11.06 37.84
N ASP A 529 9.04 -10.99 38.97
CA ASP A 529 9.27 -12.13 39.86
C ASP A 529 8.92 -11.77 41.31
N HIS A 530 7.75 -12.25 41.75
CA HIS A 530 7.22 -11.99 43.08
C HIS A 530 7.68 -13.02 44.11
N GLU A 531 8.30 -14.14 43.70
CA GLU A 531 8.65 -15.23 44.62
C GLU A 531 9.97 -14.95 45.34
N SER A 532 10.95 -14.36 44.65
CA SER A 532 12.25 -13.99 45.22
C SER A 532 12.19 -12.78 46.18
N LEU A 533 11.06 -12.08 46.23
CA LEU A 533 10.84 -10.86 47.03
C LEU A 533 9.95 -11.07 48.25
N ARG A 534 9.60 -12.32 48.59
CA ARG A 534 8.64 -12.63 49.67
C ARG A 534 9.13 -12.24 51.07
N ASP A 535 10.44 -12.38 51.32
CA ASP A 535 10.97 -12.37 52.69
C ASP A 535 11.69 -11.07 53.09
N VAL A 536 11.79 -10.09 52.17
CA VAL A 536 12.61 -8.89 52.40
C VAL A 536 11.86 -7.64 51.98
N SER A 537 11.62 -6.74 52.95
CA SER A 537 11.15 -5.39 52.62
C SER A 537 12.26 -4.61 51.92
N ARG A 538 11.94 -3.92 50.83
CA ARG A 538 12.93 -3.17 50.04
C ARG A 538 12.41 -1.79 49.69
N ASP A 539 13.30 -0.81 49.82
CA ASP A 539 13.12 0.51 49.24
C ASP A 539 13.63 0.51 47.81
N TYR A 540 12.84 1.05 46.89
CA TYR A 540 13.22 1.31 45.51
C TYR A 540 13.34 2.81 45.31
N ARG A 541 14.43 3.24 44.68
CA ARG A 541 14.63 4.61 44.21
C ARG A 541 15.02 4.56 42.75
N GLY A 542 14.45 5.44 41.96
CA GLY A 542 14.82 5.60 40.55
C GLY A 542 14.24 6.87 39.96
N GLN A 543 14.34 6.99 38.64
CA GLN A 543 13.84 8.13 37.90
C GLN A 543 13.09 7.68 36.65
N VAL A 544 11.99 8.37 36.35
CA VAL A 544 11.29 8.23 35.07
C VAL A 544 11.65 9.44 34.23
N GLN A 545 12.36 9.20 33.13
CA GLN A 545 12.56 10.22 32.11
C GLN A 545 11.37 10.21 31.15
N ILE A 546 10.71 11.35 31.04
CA ILE A 546 9.61 11.57 30.12
C ILE A 546 10.15 12.47 29.02
N THR A 547 10.25 11.94 27.81
CA THR A 547 10.76 12.66 26.64
C THR A 547 9.64 12.80 25.62
N PRO A 548 9.31 14.01 25.14
CA PRO A 548 8.29 14.16 24.09
C PRO A 548 8.74 13.49 22.79
N LEU A 549 7.80 12.92 22.06
CA LEU A 549 8.03 12.55 20.66
C LEU A 549 7.86 13.81 19.78
N GLU A 550 8.68 13.94 18.74
CA GLU A 550 8.60 15.08 17.82
C GLU A 550 7.29 15.07 17.00
N PRO A 551 6.72 16.25 16.67
CA PRO A 551 7.17 17.60 17.01
C PRO A 551 6.81 18.04 18.45
N ARG A 552 7.61 18.94 19.04
CA ARG A 552 7.36 19.53 20.37
C ARG A 552 6.38 20.69 20.28
N LEU A 553 5.18 20.51 20.80
CA LEU A 553 4.11 21.52 20.75
C LEU A 553 4.01 22.37 22.03
N TYR A 554 5.04 22.38 22.85
CA TYR A 554 5.09 23.09 24.12
C TYR A 554 6.45 23.75 24.32
N ALA A 555 6.48 24.78 25.16
CA ALA A 555 7.71 25.42 25.61
C ALA A 555 8.11 24.81 26.96
N GLY A 556 9.37 24.39 27.12
CA GLY A 556 9.82 23.78 28.38
C GLY A 556 11.04 22.88 28.22
N GLU A 557 11.29 22.08 29.25
CA GLU A 557 12.42 21.17 29.29
C GLU A 557 12.33 20.09 28.20
N ALA A 558 13.51 19.68 27.72
CA ALA A 558 13.64 18.68 26.67
C ALA A 558 13.22 17.26 27.11
N ALA A 559 13.34 17.00 28.40
CA ALA A 559 12.86 15.81 29.08
C ALA A 559 12.64 16.19 30.54
N TRP A 560 11.70 15.53 31.19
CA TRP A 560 11.49 15.69 32.63
C TRP A 560 11.95 14.43 33.35
N SER A 561 12.64 14.61 34.47
CA SER A 561 12.96 13.52 35.38
C SER A 561 12.01 13.57 36.58
N VAL A 562 11.18 12.54 36.71
CA VAL A 562 10.30 12.38 37.87
C VAL A 562 10.91 11.34 38.79
N PRO A 563 11.29 11.69 40.03
CA PRO A 563 11.80 10.72 40.99
C PRO A 563 10.70 9.71 41.33
N VAL A 564 11.09 8.45 41.42
CA VAL A 564 10.25 7.33 41.83
C VAL A 564 10.80 6.80 43.15
N GLU A 565 9.94 6.72 44.15
CA GLU A 565 10.27 6.14 45.45
C GLU A 565 9.24 5.07 45.78
N GLY A 566 9.67 3.94 46.32
CA GLY A 566 8.72 2.90 46.66
C GLY A 566 9.18 2.03 47.80
N HIS A 567 8.22 1.52 48.55
CA HIS A 567 8.44 0.55 49.61
C HIS A 567 7.66 -0.72 49.30
N LEU A 568 8.38 -1.83 49.19
CA LEU A 568 7.80 -3.16 49.08
C LEU A 568 7.83 -3.78 50.48
N ASP A 569 6.66 -4.03 51.05
CA ASP A 569 6.50 -4.73 52.32
C ASP A 569 6.65 -6.24 52.11
N ALA A 570 7.46 -6.91 52.95
CA ALA A 570 7.57 -8.36 53.00
C ALA A 570 6.22 -9.03 53.33
N TRP A 571 6.08 -10.30 52.96
CA TRP A 571 4.86 -11.05 53.25
C TRP A 571 4.70 -11.30 54.74
N THR A 572 3.47 -11.15 55.22
CA THR A 572 3.09 -11.71 56.52
C THR A 572 2.57 -13.13 56.33
N LEU A 573 2.65 -13.95 57.37
CA LEU A 573 2.02 -15.28 57.44
C LEU A 573 0.52 -15.24 57.07
N TRP A 574 -0.14 -14.12 57.37
CA TRP A 574 -1.54 -13.90 57.03
C TRP A 574 -1.77 -13.74 55.52
N ASP A 575 -0.90 -12.99 54.83
CA ASP A 575 -0.99 -12.81 53.38
C ASP A 575 -0.78 -14.14 52.63
N TYR A 576 0.12 -14.99 53.14
CA TYR A 576 0.31 -16.34 52.64
C TYR A 576 -0.96 -17.20 52.80
N TRP A 577 -1.57 -17.16 53.99
CA TRP A 577 -2.80 -17.90 54.25
C TRP A 577 -3.96 -17.45 53.33
N GLU A 578 -4.21 -16.15 53.18
CA GLU A 578 -5.26 -15.61 52.31
C GLU A 578 -5.12 -16.10 50.86
N LEU A 579 -3.90 -16.05 50.30
CA LEU A 579 -3.65 -16.45 48.91
C LEU A 579 -3.77 -17.97 48.69
N TYR A 580 -3.30 -18.78 49.64
CA TYR A 580 -3.20 -20.24 49.46
C TYR A 580 -4.27 -21.05 50.17
N ARG A 581 -5.17 -20.45 50.98
CA ARG A 581 -6.17 -21.18 51.78
C ARG A 581 -6.97 -22.20 50.96
N THR A 582 -7.39 -21.86 49.75
CA THR A 582 -8.18 -22.77 48.91
C THR A 582 -7.37 -24.00 48.51
N ARG A 583 -6.10 -23.81 48.13
CA ARG A 583 -5.20 -24.92 47.76
C ARG A 583 -4.86 -25.78 48.98
N ILE A 584 -4.61 -25.15 50.13
CA ILE A 584 -4.33 -25.83 51.40
C ILE A 584 -5.54 -26.66 51.84
N LEU A 585 -6.75 -26.09 51.81
CA LEU A 585 -7.99 -26.78 52.19
C LEU A 585 -8.32 -27.94 51.24
N VAL A 586 -8.13 -27.77 49.93
CA VAL A 586 -8.31 -28.85 48.95
C VAL A 586 -7.30 -29.98 49.18
N GLY A 587 -6.02 -29.64 49.37
CA GLY A 587 -4.98 -30.63 49.66
C GLY A 587 -5.26 -31.41 50.95
N LEU A 588 -5.69 -30.72 52.01
CA LEU A 588 -6.07 -31.34 53.28
C LEU A 588 -7.30 -32.25 53.12
N GLY A 589 -8.30 -31.83 52.35
CA GLY A 589 -9.50 -32.63 52.07
C GLY A 589 -9.17 -33.95 51.34
N ILE A 590 -8.27 -33.90 50.36
CA ILE A 590 -7.80 -35.10 49.64
C ILE A 590 -7.08 -36.06 50.59
N LEU A 591 -6.17 -35.55 51.43
CA LEU A 591 -5.44 -36.36 52.41
C LEU A 591 -6.38 -37.11 53.35
N LEU A 592 -7.39 -36.43 53.88
CA LEU A 592 -8.38 -37.03 54.78
C LEU A 592 -9.22 -38.11 54.11
N ALA A 593 -9.62 -37.90 52.84
CA ALA A 593 -10.36 -38.90 52.08
C ALA A 593 -9.54 -40.18 51.86
N VAL A 594 -8.25 -40.05 51.55
CA VAL A 594 -7.34 -41.20 51.40
C VAL A 594 -7.22 -41.99 52.70
N LEU A 595 -7.00 -41.32 53.83
CA LEU A 595 -6.94 -41.97 55.14
C LEU A 595 -8.23 -42.74 55.48
N TRP A 596 -9.39 -42.16 55.15
CA TRP A 596 -10.68 -42.80 55.38
C TRP A 596 -10.86 -44.08 54.53
N ILE A 597 -10.46 -44.05 53.26
CA ILE A 597 -10.54 -45.22 52.35
C ILE A 597 -9.64 -46.36 52.86
N VAL A 598 -8.40 -46.05 53.25
CA VAL A 598 -7.45 -47.04 53.76
C VAL A 598 -7.97 -47.69 55.04
N GLY A 599 -8.51 -46.90 55.97
CA GLY A 599 -9.10 -47.42 57.20
C GLY A 599 -10.26 -48.40 56.94
N ARG A 600 -11.10 -48.13 55.94
CA ARG A 600 -12.23 -49.02 55.58
C ARG A 600 -11.77 -50.35 54.98
N LEU A 601 -10.72 -50.33 54.16
CA LEU A 601 -10.18 -51.55 53.54
C LEU A 601 -9.53 -52.47 54.58
N ALA A 602 -8.84 -51.91 55.58
CA ALA A 602 -8.23 -52.67 56.66
C ALA A 602 -9.28 -53.40 57.53
N ALA A 603 -10.41 -52.76 57.85
CA ALA A 603 -11.46 -53.36 58.67
C ALA A 603 -12.17 -54.56 58.00
N ALA A 604 -12.23 -54.59 56.67
CA ALA A 604 -12.89 -55.67 55.94
C ALA A 604 -12.11 -57.01 55.94
N ALA A 605 -10.83 -57.00 56.28
CA ALA A 605 -9.95 -58.16 56.24
C ALA A 605 -10.13 -59.16 57.42
N PHE A 606 -10.84 -58.78 58.49
CA PHE A 606 -10.90 -59.54 59.77
C PHE A 606 -12.29 -60.13 60.11
N GLY A 607 -13.00 -60.75 59.16
CA GLY A 607 -14.33 -61.32 59.40
C GLY A 607 -14.37 -62.66 60.16
N ALA A 608 -15.32 -62.82 61.09
CA ALA A 608 -15.56 -64.02 61.92
C ALA A 608 -15.78 -65.30 61.07
N LYS A 609 -15.30 -66.46 61.57
CA LYS A 609 -15.36 -67.75 60.86
C LYS A 609 -16.52 -68.58 61.41
N HIS A 610 -17.32 -69.22 60.55
CA HIS A 610 -18.41 -70.11 61.00
C HIS A 610 -18.04 -71.58 60.73
N LYS A 611 -18.33 -72.45 61.68
CA LYS A 611 -18.17 -73.91 61.56
C LYS A 611 -19.50 -74.61 61.73
N LEU A 612 -19.77 -75.60 60.88
CA LEU A 612 -20.88 -76.53 61.01
C LEU A 612 -20.39 -77.77 61.75
N TYR A 613 -21.11 -78.18 62.80
CA TYR A 613 -20.86 -79.40 63.58
C TYR A 613 -22.00 -80.38 63.38
N TYR A 614 -21.71 -81.69 63.34
CA TYR A 614 -22.73 -82.74 63.34
C TYR A 614 -22.20 -84.07 63.92
N HIS A 615 -23.09 -84.86 64.53
CA HIS A 615 -22.83 -86.21 65.07
C HIS A 615 -24.10 -87.07 65.08
N ARG A 616 -24.00 -88.37 65.37
CA ARG A 616 -25.18 -89.22 65.60
C ARG A 616 -25.71 -89.10 67.04
N PRO A 617 -27.03 -89.22 67.30
CA PRO A 617 -27.62 -89.04 68.63
C PRO A 617 -27.05 -89.94 69.73
N ASP A 618 -26.50 -91.10 69.37
CA ASP A 618 -25.83 -92.05 70.26
C ASP A 618 -24.34 -91.73 70.50
N GLU A 619 -23.76 -90.80 69.72
CA GLU A 619 -22.41 -90.28 69.89
C GLU A 619 -22.41 -89.05 70.80
N THR A 620 -21.33 -88.87 71.58
CA THR A 620 -21.14 -87.67 72.41
C THR A 620 -20.73 -86.48 71.55
N GLU A 621 -21.05 -85.24 71.98
CA GLU A 621 -20.67 -84.03 71.24
C GLU A 621 -19.17 -83.89 70.99
N ALA A 622 -18.34 -84.47 71.85
CA ALA A 622 -16.88 -84.48 71.67
C ALA A 622 -16.45 -85.25 70.40
N ALA A 623 -17.28 -86.17 69.91
CA ALA A 623 -17.06 -86.91 68.67
C ALA A 623 -17.63 -86.19 67.43
N ALA A 624 -18.21 -85.00 67.58
CA ALA A 624 -18.82 -84.29 66.46
C ALA A 624 -17.81 -83.93 65.37
N SER A 625 -18.14 -84.31 64.14
CA SER A 625 -17.41 -83.88 62.96
C SER A 625 -17.71 -82.41 62.68
N SER A 626 -16.69 -81.64 62.29
CA SER A 626 -16.86 -80.23 61.94
C SER A 626 -16.38 -79.92 60.53
N VAL A 627 -17.10 -79.03 59.86
CA VAL A 627 -16.75 -78.51 58.53
C VAL A 627 -16.72 -77.00 58.59
N ARG A 628 -15.58 -76.39 58.19
CA ARG A 628 -15.47 -74.94 58.07
C ARG A 628 -16.30 -74.45 56.90
N LEU A 629 -17.19 -73.49 57.16
CA LEU A 629 -17.92 -72.80 56.11
C LEU A 629 -17.01 -71.68 55.56
N ALA A 630 -16.34 -71.95 54.44
CA ALA A 630 -15.44 -70.97 53.83
C ALA A 630 -16.22 -69.80 53.22
N ARG A 631 -15.82 -68.57 53.57
CA ARG A 631 -16.32 -67.35 52.92
C ARG A 631 -15.81 -67.29 51.47
N SER A 632 -16.70 -67.03 50.52
CA SER A 632 -16.33 -66.87 49.10
C SER A 632 -15.46 -65.61 48.92
N LYS A 633 -14.50 -65.62 47.98
CA LYS A 633 -13.72 -64.42 47.59
C LYS A 633 -14.55 -63.37 46.83
N SER A 634 -15.80 -63.67 46.47
CA SER A 634 -16.74 -62.69 45.92
C SER A 634 -17.35 -61.86 47.05
N PHE A 635 -17.62 -60.57 46.82
CA PHE A 635 -18.29 -59.61 47.73
C PHE A 635 -19.68 -60.04 48.30
N LEU A 636 -20.14 -61.26 48.01
CA LEU A 636 -21.31 -61.90 48.62
C LEU A 636 -20.86 -62.85 49.75
N PRO A 637 -21.45 -62.74 50.95
CA PRO A 637 -20.83 -63.23 52.18
C PRO A 637 -20.67 -64.75 52.27
N PHE A 638 -21.34 -65.58 51.45
CA PHE A 638 -21.08 -67.03 51.36
C PHE A 638 -21.48 -67.53 49.95
N ARG A 639 -20.71 -68.44 49.33
CA ARG A 639 -21.23 -69.24 48.20
C ARG A 639 -22.22 -70.24 48.80
N SER A 640 -23.33 -70.54 48.11
CA SER A 640 -24.27 -71.59 48.52
C SER A 640 -23.58 -72.96 48.44
N ALA A 641 -22.73 -73.27 49.42
CA ALA A 641 -22.14 -74.58 49.59
C ALA A 641 -23.22 -75.47 50.19
N ARG A 642 -23.79 -76.34 49.35
CA ARG A 642 -24.73 -77.37 49.80
C ARG A 642 -23.92 -78.42 50.52
N HIS A 643 -23.99 -78.43 51.85
CA HIS A 643 -23.38 -79.49 52.65
C HIS A 643 -24.44 -80.56 52.94
N PRO A 644 -24.33 -81.76 52.34
CA PRO A 644 -25.19 -82.87 52.71
C PRO A 644 -24.74 -83.45 54.06
N ILE A 645 -25.70 -83.74 54.93
CA ILE A 645 -25.48 -84.42 56.22
C ILE A 645 -25.97 -85.87 56.09
N GLY A 646 -25.11 -86.86 56.38
CA GLY A 646 -25.50 -88.28 56.39
C GLY A 646 -24.57 -89.31 55.72
N GLY A 647 -23.28 -89.35 56.04
CA GLY A 647 -22.41 -90.45 55.60
C GLY A 647 -21.00 -90.32 56.18
N ASP A 648 -20.38 -91.44 56.54
CA ASP A 648 -19.06 -91.51 57.16
C ASP A 648 -17.94 -91.08 56.17
N GLY A 649 -17.84 -89.77 55.95
CA GLY A 649 -16.65 -89.08 55.45
C GLY A 649 -16.33 -89.13 53.95
N LYS A 650 -16.88 -90.01 53.10
CA LYS A 650 -16.58 -90.02 51.64
C LYS A 650 -17.75 -90.42 50.73
N PRO A 651 -17.88 -89.85 49.50
CA PRO A 651 -19.12 -89.89 48.73
C PRO A 651 -19.17 -91.06 47.76
N ARG A 652 -20.17 -91.94 47.91
CA ARG A 652 -20.92 -92.59 46.81
C ARG A 652 -21.96 -93.55 47.43
N SER A 653 -23.23 -93.20 47.19
CA SER A 653 -24.48 -93.90 47.55
C SER A 653 -24.84 -94.07 49.04
N ALA A 654 -25.43 -93.03 49.63
CA ALA A 654 -26.35 -93.14 50.77
C ALA A 654 -27.23 -91.87 50.82
N ARG A 655 -28.49 -92.00 51.24
CA ARG A 655 -29.54 -90.96 51.21
C ARG A 655 -29.06 -89.65 51.85
N ARG A 656 -29.41 -88.50 51.23
CA ARG A 656 -29.20 -87.17 51.83
C ARG A 656 -30.37 -86.89 52.77
N HIS A 657 -30.11 -86.36 53.96
CA HIS A 657 -31.18 -86.03 54.91
C HIS A 657 -31.60 -84.56 54.84
N CYS A 658 -30.64 -83.65 54.79
CA CYS A 658 -30.89 -82.22 54.54
C CYS A 658 -29.69 -81.54 53.87
N VAL A 659 -29.93 -80.33 53.36
CA VAL A 659 -28.96 -79.45 52.73
C VAL A 659 -28.92 -78.13 53.49
N LEU A 660 -27.74 -77.74 53.94
CA LEU A 660 -27.49 -76.41 54.52
C LEU A 660 -27.08 -75.41 53.46
N VAL A 661 -27.69 -74.23 53.49
CA VAL A 661 -27.43 -73.11 52.57
C VAL A 661 -27.14 -71.85 53.39
N ALA A 662 -25.91 -71.36 53.36
CA ALA A 662 -25.58 -70.10 54.01
C ALA A 662 -26.35 -68.92 53.38
N THR A 663 -26.91 -68.03 54.19
CA THR A 663 -27.68 -66.84 53.77
C THR A 663 -27.04 -65.57 54.33
N ARG A 664 -27.49 -64.39 53.88
CA ARG A 664 -26.98 -63.09 54.40
C ARG A 664 -27.24 -62.90 55.90
N ARG A 665 -28.19 -63.62 56.49
CA ARG A 665 -28.61 -63.49 57.89
C ARG A 665 -28.26 -64.71 58.77
N GLY A 666 -27.64 -65.75 58.20
CA GLY A 666 -27.36 -67.00 58.90
C GLY A 666 -27.21 -68.17 57.93
N PHE A 667 -27.99 -69.24 58.16
CA PHE A 667 -28.05 -70.38 57.25
C PHE A 667 -29.50 -70.85 57.13
N ARG A 668 -29.81 -71.55 56.04
CA ARG A 668 -31.10 -72.15 55.73
C ARG A 668 -30.95 -73.65 55.64
N ILE A 669 -31.82 -74.38 56.30
CA ILE A 669 -31.90 -75.83 56.27
C ILE A 669 -32.97 -76.22 55.25
N VAL A 670 -32.64 -77.09 54.31
CA VAL A 670 -33.54 -77.64 53.29
C VAL A 670 -33.62 -79.15 53.48
N PRO A 671 -34.68 -79.71 54.08
CA PRO A 671 -34.83 -81.17 54.23
C PRO A 671 -35.00 -81.86 52.86
N ASP A 672 -34.49 -83.09 52.71
CA ASP A 672 -34.61 -83.86 51.45
C ASP A 672 -35.87 -84.75 51.44
N GLU A 673 -36.00 -85.75 52.33
CA GLU A 673 -37.16 -86.67 52.32
C GLU A 673 -37.62 -87.21 53.70
N SER A 674 -37.16 -86.64 54.82
CA SER A 674 -37.69 -86.98 56.16
C SER A 674 -37.67 -85.77 57.12
N HIS A 675 -38.50 -85.84 58.16
CA HIS A 675 -38.77 -84.77 59.13
C HIS A 675 -37.49 -84.23 59.78
N VAL A 676 -37.31 -82.90 59.76
CA VAL A 676 -36.29 -82.23 60.57
C VAL A 676 -36.97 -81.74 61.83
N VAL A 677 -36.48 -82.19 62.97
CA VAL A 677 -36.97 -81.80 64.28
C VAL A 677 -36.00 -80.77 64.86
N GLU A 678 -36.47 -79.55 65.08
CA GLU A 678 -35.75 -78.56 65.88
C GLU A 678 -35.91 -78.99 67.35
N LYS A 679 -34.79 -79.33 68.00
CA LYS A 679 -34.80 -79.64 69.42
C LYS A 679 -34.58 -78.35 70.19
N LEU A 680 -35.64 -77.84 70.80
CA LEU A 680 -35.56 -76.65 71.64
C LEU A 680 -34.95 -77.06 72.99
N GLU A 681 -34.03 -76.25 73.53
CA GLU A 681 -33.33 -76.55 74.81
C GLU A 681 -34.30 -76.78 75.99
N ALA A 682 -35.56 -76.35 75.87
CA ALA A 682 -36.62 -76.55 76.85
C ALA A 682 -37.44 -77.86 76.68
N GLY A 683 -36.91 -78.87 75.97
CA GLY A 683 -37.49 -80.21 75.91
C GLY A 683 -38.67 -80.38 74.94
N GLY A 684 -39.01 -79.36 74.17
CA GLY A 684 -39.98 -79.43 73.07
C GLY A 684 -39.31 -79.80 71.75
N GLU A 685 -39.89 -80.75 71.04
CA GLU A 685 -39.49 -81.12 69.68
C GLU A 685 -40.49 -80.51 68.69
N GLU A 686 -40.03 -79.60 67.82
CA GLU A 686 -40.87 -79.00 66.77
C GLU A 686 -40.50 -79.61 65.41
N GLU A 687 -41.47 -80.29 64.82
CA GLU A 687 -41.28 -81.00 63.55
C GLU A 687 -41.55 -80.09 62.35
N ARG A 688 -40.55 -79.90 61.48
CA ARG A 688 -40.66 -79.05 60.30
C ARG A 688 -40.28 -79.79 59.03
N ARG A 689 -41.18 -79.70 58.03
CA ARG A 689 -41.03 -80.36 56.71
C ARG A 689 -40.69 -79.39 55.57
N GLN A 690 -40.72 -78.07 55.80
CA GLN A 690 -40.38 -77.05 54.80
C GLN A 690 -39.00 -76.42 55.08
N PRO A 691 -38.33 -75.83 54.08
CA PRO A 691 -37.09 -75.10 54.31
C PRO A 691 -37.26 -73.98 55.33
N PHE A 692 -36.34 -73.87 56.28
CA PHE A 692 -36.38 -72.81 57.30
C PHE A 692 -34.99 -72.27 57.60
N ASP A 693 -34.93 -71.03 58.10
CA ASP A 693 -33.66 -70.41 58.49
C ASP A 693 -33.25 -70.93 59.87
N GLY A 694 -32.09 -71.57 59.94
CA GLY A 694 -31.52 -72.08 61.18
C GLY A 694 -30.82 -70.96 61.96
N ARG A 695 -30.91 -71.06 63.29
CA ARG A 695 -30.25 -70.15 64.23
C ARG A 695 -28.86 -70.68 64.55
N LEU A 696 -27.89 -69.77 64.69
CA LEU A 696 -26.55 -70.13 65.17
C LEU A 696 -26.64 -70.71 66.58
N GLU A 697 -25.76 -71.66 66.89
CA GLU A 697 -25.71 -72.43 68.14
C GLU A 697 -26.96 -73.27 68.45
N THR A 698 -27.97 -73.23 67.58
CA THR A 698 -29.19 -74.04 67.76
C THR A 698 -29.01 -75.40 67.10
N ARG A 699 -29.42 -76.46 67.80
CA ARG A 699 -29.24 -77.85 67.37
C ARG A 699 -30.48 -78.35 66.62
N TYR A 700 -30.23 -79.01 65.50
CA TYR A 700 -31.24 -79.55 64.61
C TYR A 700 -31.03 -81.05 64.45
N ARG A 701 -32.10 -81.84 64.56
CA ARG A 701 -32.06 -83.29 64.36
C ARG A 701 -32.74 -83.66 63.06
N THR A 702 -32.09 -84.50 62.25
CA THR A 702 -32.64 -85.03 61.00
C THR A 702 -32.29 -86.50 60.89
N GLY A 703 -33.29 -87.38 60.97
CA GLY A 703 -33.04 -88.82 61.09
C GLY A 703 -32.08 -89.15 62.23
N ASP A 704 -30.95 -89.77 61.88
CA ASP A 704 -29.93 -90.24 62.82
C ASP A 704 -28.78 -89.24 63.04
N PHE A 705 -28.99 -87.94 62.79
CA PHE A 705 -27.95 -86.92 63.00
C PHE A 705 -28.48 -85.69 63.74
N VAL A 706 -27.64 -85.13 64.61
CA VAL A 706 -27.80 -83.80 65.24
C VAL A 706 -26.72 -82.88 64.69
N PHE A 707 -27.07 -81.63 64.33
CA PHE A 707 -26.14 -80.64 63.77
C PHE A 707 -26.43 -79.20 64.23
N TRP A 708 -25.40 -78.34 64.26
CA TRP A 708 -25.52 -76.90 64.56
C TRP A 708 -24.38 -76.09 63.92
N VAL A 709 -24.55 -74.77 63.79
CA VAL A 709 -23.51 -73.88 63.27
C VAL A 709 -23.06 -72.90 64.34
N SER A 710 -21.75 -72.85 64.60
CA SER A 710 -21.14 -71.98 65.61
C SER A 710 -20.23 -70.91 64.99
N ARG A 711 -20.05 -69.79 65.71
CA ARG A 711 -19.05 -68.76 65.39
C ARG A 711 -17.75 -69.06 66.12
N GLU A 712 -16.66 -69.17 65.38
CA GLU A 712 -15.27 -69.14 65.89
C GLU A 712 -14.67 -67.73 65.80
#